data_AF-A0A2V6HS17-F1
#
_entry.id   AF-A0A2V6HS17-F1
#
_cell.length_a   1.000
_cell.length_b   1.000
_cell.length_c   1.000
_cell.angle_alpha   90.00
_cell.angle_beta   90.00
_cell.angle_gamma   90.00
#
_symmetry.space_group_name_H-M   'P 1'
#
loop_
_entity.id
_entity.type
_entity.pdbx_description
1 polymer ?
#
loop_
_entity_poly.entity_id
_entity_poly.type
_entity_poly.pdbx_seq_one_letter_code
_entity_poly.pdbx_strand_id
1 'polypeptide(L)'
;DKVIAVGRSIWRFNSTDGSLDPTFHNPALLIEQQFDTDQASAEGFNIAVTADGGLFIGGIFTEVDDLGGPSNGERWGAVKLHSDGTVDTSFTTSHKEGYKIEPGNFARQTDTSTLIGFNSLGYDTLHPAIPHNLGRLLSNGTLDNTFDPLSALNPSGPLTTNFMALGFTGLSDGGLLVTGLHGASANYGHLLANGSEDPNYHADPTVKFATAYLRSDGKMIVSGFYPNLTIGTANPSAENAANGTQVQLINQDGSLDASFHLDPSIVAATQERDVNDHLLSIRLGSSVFTLLAGDKILFGYLSSDGSYHLVRLNANGSIDPTFAEVTFPVSVSFGQQTFVDPRHPEQDFQNITTYQADDTPVKQAKAVLDGKVVLMGSFSSYGATPAHGLLRINTDGSPDPTFNIGSGAQWTQTQETATLHPSIDNLEVGLDDKLLLTGTFEAFNGTAAPGIISLNPDGTIDQSFIAPVKRQKLDYQPAYLGRQNDGSFLLSGPYSRTTDSNSPSFFRLVLPPGTPTPTGTSVPTDEGSVGAASDVTTTFSSVTSSGTTSVSLIDPNWAGQLPPGFQIAGANLAFEVYTTSNYTSPVTVCFTLSSLSDADFAAARVLHNNGNGLVDVTSSKDATTKTICATTPSLSPFVIAKPPYQATIQPPINADGSSVFTVKRGVAPIKFTLAAGAFPVCALPPATIAVTRTAGASTGSVNESTYVAPADTGSNFRIDSCQYVYNLNSGGLGVGTYRVDIKFSGQVVGTATFKLN
;
A
#
# COMPACT_ATOMS: atom_id res chain seq x y z
N ASP A 1 -6.26 5.38 -19.53
CA ASP A 1 -7.15 4.81 -20.56
C ASP A 1 -6.53 3.75 -21.47
N LYS A 2 -5.24 3.41 -21.33
CA LYS A 2 -4.58 2.44 -22.21
C LYS A 2 -3.74 1.46 -21.41
N VAL A 3 -3.70 0.21 -21.86
CA VAL A 3 -2.87 -0.87 -21.30
C VAL A 3 -1.81 -1.23 -22.34
N ILE A 4 -0.56 -1.34 -21.91
CA ILE A 4 0.54 -1.82 -22.76
C ILE A 4 0.87 -3.26 -22.39
N ALA A 5 1.08 -4.08 -23.41
CA ALA A 5 1.58 -5.44 -23.30
C ALA A 5 2.89 -5.60 -24.07
N VAL A 6 3.84 -6.32 -23.48
CA VAL A 6 5.16 -6.55 -24.06
C VAL A 6 5.49 -8.04 -23.96
N GLY A 7 6.00 -8.59 -25.04
CA GLY A 7 6.60 -9.94 -25.10
C GLY A 7 7.55 -9.97 -26.29
N ARG A 8 7.34 -10.84 -27.27
CA ARG A 8 7.98 -10.73 -28.60
C ARG A 8 7.48 -9.54 -29.43
N SER A 9 6.36 -8.94 -29.06
CA SER A 9 5.82 -7.78 -29.75
C SER A 9 5.20 -6.84 -28.71
N ILE A 10 5.17 -5.56 -29.05
CA ILE A 10 4.67 -4.50 -28.17
C ILE A 10 3.32 -4.05 -28.70
N TRP A 11 2.34 -4.03 -27.81
CA TRP A 11 0.95 -3.76 -28.17
C TRP A 11 0.33 -2.76 -27.20
N ARG A 12 -0.47 -1.83 -27.73
CA ARG A 12 -1.30 -0.92 -26.93
C ARG A 12 -2.78 -1.21 -27.14
N PHE A 13 -3.55 -1.03 -26.09
CA PHE A 13 -4.96 -1.36 -26.10
C PHE A 13 -5.78 -0.40 -25.25
N ASN A 14 -7.08 -0.32 -25.53
CA ASN A 14 -8.06 0.45 -24.76
C ASN A 14 -8.30 -0.21 -23.38
N SER A 15 -8.23 0.58 -22.29
CA SER A 15 -8.43 0.06 -20.93
C SER A 15 -9.88 -0.28 -20.61
N THR A 16 -10.83 0.33 -21.33
CA THR A 16 -12.27 0.18 -21.06
C THR A 16 -12.83 -1.15 -21.59
N ASP A 17 -12.35 -1.61 -22.74
CA ASP A 17 -12.90 -2.79 -23.43
C ASP A 17 -11.85 -3.82 -23.86
N GLY A 18 -10.55 -3.53 -23.64
CA GLY A 18 -9.47 -4.43 -23.99
C GLY A 18 -9.22 -4.59 -25.50
N SER A 19 -9.82 -3.76 -26.35
CA SER A 19 -9.57 -3.80 -27.81
C SER A 19 -8.20 -3.22 -28.16
N LEU A 20 -7.57 -3.72 -29.25
CA LEU A 20 -6.32 -3.18 -29.78
C LEU A 20 -6.48 -1.71 -30.14
N ASP A 21 -5.50 -0.89 -29.78
CA ASP A 21 -5.47 0.50 -30.19
C ASP A 21 -5.06 0.58 -31.67
N PRO A 22 -5.98 0.88 -32.59
CA PRO A 22 -5.66 0.89 -34.02
C PRO A 22 -4.70 2.03 -34.39
N THR A 23 -4.46 2.98 -33.48
CA THR A 23 -3.53 4.09 -33.68
C THR A 23 -2.11 3.78 -33.22
N PHE A 24 -1.89 2.61 -32.63
CA PHE A 24 -0.58 2.18 -32.14
C PHE A 24 0.02 1.12 -33.06
N HIS A 25 1.22 1.42 -33.53
CA HIS A 25 2.11 0.57 -34.28
C HIS A 25 2.68 -0.51 -33.36
N ASN A 26 2.71 -1.75 -33.82
CA ASN A 26 3.03 -2.91 -32.97
C ASN A 26 4.37 -3.54 -33.40
N PRO A 27 5.51 -3.02 -32.91
CA PRO A 27 6.82 -3.53 -33.28
C PRO A 27 7.08 -4.89 -32.62
N ALA A 28 7.93 -5.69 -33.25
CA ALA A 28 8.40 -6.99 -32.80
C ALA A 28 9.85 -6.92 -32.32
N LEU A 29 10.11 -7.54 -31.18
CA LEU A 29 11.45 -7.77 -30.62
C LEU A 29 12.05 -9.03 -31.26
N LEU A 30 13.30 -8.95 -31.70
CA LEU A 30 13.99 -10.00 -32.48
C LEU A 30 15.38 -10.30 -31.90
N ILE A 31 15.94 -11.48 -32.24
CA ILE A 31 17.34 -11.85 -32.00
C ILE A 31 17.97 -12.16 -33.38
N GLU A 32 19.05 -11.47 -33.73
CA GLU A 32 19.84 -11.61 -34.97
C GLU A 32 19.00 -11.70 -36.26
N GLN A 33 17.93 -10.92 -36.37
CA GLN A 33 16.95 -10.93 -37.47
C GLN A 33 16.26 -12.27 -37.70
N GLN A 34 16.45 -13.24 -36.80
CA GLN A 34 15.84 -14.55 -36.89
C GLN A 34 14.64 -14.66 -35.96
N PHE A 35 13.52 -15.06 -36.55
CA PHE A 35 12.48 -15.72 -35.81
C PHE A 35 12.97 -17.14 -35.56
N ASP A 36 13.41 -17.44 -34.34
CA ASP A 36 13.58 -18.80 -33.83
C ASP A 36 14.90 -19.52 -34.21
N THR A 37 15.78 -19.69 -33.21
CA THR A 37 16.54 -20.93 -33.07
C THR A 37 16.25 -21.47 -31.66
N ASP A 38 16.22 -22.80 -31.50
CA ASP A 38 15.86 -23.57 -30.29
C ASP A 38 16.65 -23.24 -28.99
N GLN A 39 17.35 -22.09 -28.91
CA GLN A 39 18.27 -21.73 -27.84
C GLN A 39 18.00 -20.36 -27.16
N ALA A 40 17.14 -19.48 -27.69
CA ALA A 40 16.63 -18.27 -26.99
C ALA A 40 15.44 -17.56 -27.71
N SER A 41 14.41 -17.16 -26.97
CA SER A 41 13.30 -16.32 -27.46
C SER A 41 13.52 -14.84 -27.12
N ALA A 42 13.32 -13.94 -28.09
CA ALA A 42 13.30 -12.50 -27.82
C ALA A 42 12.16 -12.16 -26.85
N GLU A 43 12.40 -11.31 -25.85
CA GLU A 43 11.42 -11.00 -24.82
C GLU A 43 11.70 -9.63 -24.17
N GLY A 44 10.69 -8.77 -24.12
CA GLY A 44 10.74 -7.55 -23.31
C GLY A 44 10.22 -7.84 -21.91
N PHE A 45 11.00 -7.52 -20.88
CA PHE A 45 10.63 -7.74 -19.49
C PHE A 45 10.65 -6.48 -18.61
N ASN A 46 10.95 -5.32 -19.21
CA ASN A 46 10.80 -4.03 -18.58
C ASN A 46 10.07 -3.04 -19.51
N ILE A 47 9.22 -2.20 -18.94
CA ILE A 47 8.50 -1.15 -19.67
C ILE A 47 8.35 0.12 -18.83
N ALA A 48 8.66 1.26 -19.44
CA ALA A 48 8.42 2.59 -18.88
C ALA A 48 7.75 3.50 -19.92
N VAL A 49 6.83 4.38 -19.50
CA VAL A 49 6.24 5.40 -20.37
C VAL A 49 7.12 6.64 -20.38
N THR A 50 7.40 7.22 -21.54
CA THR A 50 8.17 8.46 -21.68
C THR A 50 7.26 9.69 -21.53
N ALA A 51 7.84 10.85 -21.19
CA ALA A 51 7.06 12.07 -20.90
C ALA A 51 6.21 12.57 -22.09
N ASP A 52 6.59 12.19 -23.32
CA ASP A 52 5.86 12.43 -24.57
C ASP A 52 4.79 11.36 -24.87
N GLY A 53 4.52 10.43 -23.94
CA GLY A 53 3.54 9.36 -24.09
C GLY A 53 4.01 8.14 -24.90
N GLY A 54 5.30 8.11 -25.27
CA GLY A 54 5.97 6.94 -25.87
C GLY A 54 6.34 5.87 -24.84
N LEU A 55 7.11 4.87 -25.27
CA LEU A 55 7.53 3.74 -24.44
C LEU A 55 9.05 3.57 -24.45
N PHE A 56 9.58 3.05 -23.36
CA PHE A 56 10.94 2.54 -23.25
C PHE A 56 10.84 1.09 -22.79
N ILE A 57 11.50 0.18 -23.50
CA ILE A 57 11.42 -1.26 -23.28
C ILE A 57 12.81 -1.82 -23.06
N GLY A 58 12.98 -2.59 -22.00
CA GLY A 58 14.18 -3.37 -21.70
C GLY A 58 13.89 -4.87 -21.84
N GLY A 59 14.83 -5.66 -22.34
CA GLY A 59 14.59 -7.08 -22.60
C GLY A 59 15.77 -7.88 -23.15
N ILE A 60 15.52 -9.15 -23.46
CA ILE A 60 16.38 -10.00 -24.29
C ILE A 60 15.96 -9.80 -25.75
N PHE A 61 16.62 -8.92 -26.48
CA PHE A 61 16.45 -8.78 -27.93
C PHE A 61 17.64 -8.06 -28.52
N THR A 62 18.02 -8.37 -29.76
CA THR A 62 19.08 -7.63 -30.45
C THR A 62 18.50 -6.52 -31.31
N GLU A 63 17.24 -6.59 -31.72
CA GLU A 63 16.62 -5.71 -32.71
C GLU A 63 15.11 -5.52 -32.46
N VAL A 64 14.55 -4.45 -33.05
CA VAL A 64 13.12 -4.13 -32.96
C VAL A 64 12.61 -3.68 -34.32
N ASP A 65 11.78 -4.50 -34.95
CA ASP A 65 11.28 -4.29 -36.30
C ASP A 65 9.76 -4.40 -36.39
N ASP A 66 9.18 -3.67 -37.33
CA ASP A 66 7.76 -3.80 -37.64
C ASP A 66 7.50 -5.18 -38.26
N LEU A 67 6.38 -5.82 -37.94
CA LEU A 67 5.98 -7.11 -38.52
C LEU A 67 6.00 -7.06 -40.06
N GLY A 68 7.07 -7.55 -40.68
CA GLY A 68 7.28 -7.57 -42.14
C GLY A 68 7.91 -6.31 -42.76
N GLY A 69 8.44 -5.38 -41.96
CA GLY A 69 9.13 -4.15 -42.41
C GLY A 69 10.65 -4.32 -42.64
N PRO A 70 11.34 -3.30 -43.21
CA PRO A 70 12.80 -3.28 -43.31
C PRO A 70 13.43 -3.11 -41.91
N SER A 71 14.64 -3.64 -41.71
CA SER A 71 15.34 -3.55 -40.42
C SER A 71 15.56 -2.09 -39.98
N ASN A 72 15.16 -1.80 -38.75
CA ASN A 72 15.40 -0.53 -38.05
C ASN A 72 16.79 -0.48 -37.38
N GLY A 73 17.63 -1.49 -37.61
CA GLY A 73 18.97 -1.64 -37.04
C GLY A 73 18.96 -2.21 -35.62
N GLU A 74 20.15 -2.59 -35.14
CA GLU A 74 20.34 -3.23 -33.84
C GLU A 74 19.99 -2.29 -32.66
N ARG A 75 19.47 -2.87 -31.57
CA ARG A 75 18.96 -2.24 -30.35
C ARG A 75 19.41 -2.93 -29.04
N TRP A 76 19.98 -4.14 -29.12
CA TRP A 76 20.71 -4.80 -28.02
C TRP A 76 20.12 -4.61 -26.61
N GLY A 77 18.87 -5.02 -26.43
CA GLY A 77 18.22 -5.13 -25.12
C GLY A 77 17.49 -3.88 -24.63
N ALA A 78 17.59 -2.75 -25.34
CA ALA A 78 16.82 -1.55 -25.02
C ALA A 78 16.26 -0.86 -26.28
N VAL A 79 14.98 -0.48 -26.25
CA VAL A 79 14.36 0.30 -27.33
C VAL A 79 13.46 1.40 -26.77
N LYS A 80 13.42 2.53 -27.48
CA LYS A 80 12.42 3.57 -27.26
C LYS A 80 11.45 3.61 -28.44
N LEU A 81 10.17 3.77 -28.13
CA LEU A 81 9.08 3.91 -29.07
C LEU A 81 8.40 5.27 -28.86
N HIS A 82 7.91 5.86 -29.95
CA HIS A 82 7.03 7.02 -29.89
C HIS A 82 5.65 6.65 -29.33
N SER A 83 4.83 7.67 -29.06
CA SER A 83 3.47 7.48 -28.55
C SER A 83 2.55 6.79 -29.55
N ASP A 84 2.92 6.66 -30.82
CA ASP A 84 2.21 5.86 -31.80
C ASP A 84 2.80 4.46 -31.95
N GLY A 85 3.77 4.05 -31.13
CA GLY A 85 4.38 2.72 -31.15
C GLY A 85 5.46 2.51 -32.21
N THR A 86 5.73 3.50 -33.05
CA THR A 86 6.85 3.44 -33.99
C THR A 86 8.18 3.55 -33.25
N VAL A 87 9.22 2.89 -33.78
CA VAL A 87 10.56 2.93 -33.17
C VAL A 87 11.14 4.34 -33.24
N ASP A 88 11.58 4.88 -32.09
CA ASP A 88 12.34 6.12 -32.02
C ASP A 88 13.76 5.85 -32.53
N THR A 89 13.98 6.12 -33.82
CA THR A 89 15.28 5.87 -34.48
C THR A 89 16.40 6.81 -33.99
N SER A 90 16.07 7.86 -33.24
CA SER A 90 17.08 8.68 -32.55
C SER A 90 17.63 8.00 -31.29
N PHE A 91 16.92 6.97 -30.79
CA PHE A 91 17.37 6.11 -29.72
C PHE A 91 18.28 5.01 -30.29
N THR A 92 19.58 5.16 -30.06
CA THR A 92 20.60 4.23 -30.55
C THR A 92 21.34 3.62 -29.38
N THR A 93 21.38 2.30 -29.30
CA THR A 93 22.14 1.59 -28.27
C THR A 93 23.56 1.39 -28.77
N SER A 94 24.52 1.96 -28.04
CA SER A 94 25.95 1.74 -28.31
C SER A 94 26.54 0.58 -27.52
N HIS A 95 25.78 0.00 -26.57
CA HIS A 95 26.13 -1.23 -25.88
C HIS A 95 25.78 -2.40 -26.81
N LYS A 96 26.74 -3.29 -27.04
CA LYS A 96 26.52 -4.57 -27.73
C LYS A 96 26.58 -5.62 -26.66
N GLU A 97 25.50 -6.33 -26.45
CA GLU A 97 25.48 -7.47 -25.53
C GLU A 97 25.44 -8.71 -26.39
N GLY A 98 26.44 -9.59 -26.26
CA GLY A 98 26.46 -10.86 -27.00
C GLY A 98 25.21 -11.72 -26.72
N TYR A 99 25.15 -12.90 -27.34
CA TYR A 99 24.06 -13.85 -27.11
C TYR A 99 23.80 -14.04 -25.60
N LYS A 100 22.61 -13.63 -25.15
CA LYS A 100 21.94 -14.14 -23.94
C LYS A 100 22.52 -13.67 -22.59
N ILE A 101 22.61 -12.37 -22.35
CA ILE A 101 22.78 -11.83 -20.98
C ILE A 101 21.61 -10.92 -20.64
N GLU A 102 20.84 -11.30 -19.62
CA GLU A 102 19.64 -10.58 -19.20
C GLU A 102 20.03 -9.50 -18.18
N PRO A 103 19.65 -8.24 -18.39
CA PRO A 103 19.71 -7.25 -17.32
C PRO A 103 18.75 -7.62 -16.19
N GLY A 104 19.28 -7.72 -14.97
CA GLY A 104 18.54 -8.14 -13.77
C GLY A 104 17.91 -7.00 -12.98
N ASN A 105 18.31 -5.75 -13.27
CA ASN A 105 17.73 -4.55 -12.65
C ASN A 105 17.67 -3.39 -13.66
N PHE A 106 16.57 -2.65 -13.63
CA PHE A 106 16.38 -1.40 -14.38
C PHE A 106 15.73 -0.36 -13.49
N ALA A 107 16.26 0.87 -13.49
CA ALA A 107 15.63 2.00 -12.81
C ALA A 107 15.73 3.29 -13.61
N ARG A 108 14.57 3.81 -14.01
CA ARG A 108 14.49 5.10 -14.69
C ARG A 108 14.69 6.25 -13.71
N GLN A 109 15.54 7.19 -14.10
CA GLN A 109 15.88 8.37 -13.34
C GLN A 109 14.95 9.54 -13.67
N THR A 110 14.91 10.53 -12.78
CA THR A 110 14.11 11.75 -12.95
C THR A 110 14.57 12.61 -14.13
N ASP A 111 15.84 12.49 -14.53
CA ASP A 111 16.43 13.19 -15.69
C ASP A 111 16.19 12.48 -17.03
N THR A 112 15.32 11.46 -17.04
CA THR A 112 14.98 10.58 -18.17
C THR A 112 16.04 9.57 -18.59
N SER A 113 17.20 9.52 -17.92
CA SER A 113 18.17 8.43 -18.08
C SER A 113 17.69 7.12 -17.43
N THR A 114 18.35 6.01 -17.76
CA THR A 114 17.99 4.68 -17.23
C THR A 114 19.22 3.98 -16.68
N LEU A 115 19.17 3.58 -15.42
CA LEU A 115 20.16 2.69 -14.82
C LEU A 115 19.85 1.25 -15.19
N ILE A 116 20.91 0.49 -15.50
CA ILE A 116 20.85 -0.90 -15.92
C ILE A 116 21.87 -1.72 -15.14
N GLY A 117 21.45 -2.86 -14.59
CA GLY A 117 22.30 -3.80 -13.85
C GLY A 117 22.12 -5.23 -14.37
N PHE A 118 23.19 -6.04 -14.32
CA PHE A 118 23.22 -7.40 -14.88
C PHE A 118 23.49 -8.46 -13.82
N ASN A 119 22.77 -9.58 -13.90
CA ASN A 119 22.86 -10.65 -12.89
C ASN A 119 23.79 -11.80 -13.29
N SER A 120 24.38 -11.78 -14.49
CA SER A 120 25.23 -12.87 -14.97
C SER A 120 26.71 -12.64 -14.67
N LEU A 121 27.37 -13.70 -14.20
CA LEU A 121 28.83 -13.78 -13.98
C LEU A 121 29.58 -14.29 -15.24
N GLY A 122 28.87 -14.47 -16.36
CA GLY A 122 29.41 -15.03 -17.60
C GLY A 122 30.10 -13.98 -18.46
N TYR A 123 31.43 -14.05 -18.52
CA TYR A 123 32.26 -13.25 -19.41
C TYR A 123 32.00 -13.61 -20.89
N ASP A 124 31.41 -12.69 -21.66
CA ASP A 124 31.66 -12.63 -23.09
C ASP A 124 32.77 -11.58 -23.35
N THR A 125 33.93 -12.05 -23.79
CA THR A 125 35.13 -11.23 -24.05
C THR A 125 35.07 -10.45 -25.38
N LEU A 126 33.99 -10.57 -26.16
CA LEU A 126 33.89 -10.02 -27.52
C LEU A 126 33.28 -8.61 -27.62
N HIS A 127 32.75 -8.05 -26.53
CA HIS A 127 31.98 -6.81 -26.56
C HIS A 127 32.41 -5.84 -25.44
N PRO A 128 32.22 -4.51 -25.59
CA PRO A 128 32.59 -3.58 -24.52
C PRO A 128 31.69 -3.86 -23.31
N ALA A 129 32.26 -4.48 -22.28
CA ALA A 129 31.59 -4.75 -21.01
C ALA A 129 31.04 -3.44 -20.43
N ILE A 130 29.79 -3.44 -19.98
CA ILE A 130 29.36 -2.43 -19.00
C ILE A 130 30.23 -2.69 -17.77
N PRO A 131 31.10 -1.74 -17.38
CA PRO A 131 32.01 -1.97 -16.27
C PRO A 131 31.22 -2.44 -15.04
N HIS A 132 31.64 -3.57 -14.46
CA HIS A 132 31.12 -4.05 -13.18
C HIS A 132 29.62 -4.41 -13.14
N ASN A 133 29.01 -4.74 -14.28
CA ASN A 133 27.59 -5.09 -14.40
C ASN A 133 26.61 -3.97 -13.98
N LEU A 134 27.02 -2.69 -14.02
CA LEU A 134 26.16 -1.55 -13.71
C LEU A 134 26.47 -0.35 -14.60
N GLY A 135 25.46 0.21 -15.27
CA GLY A 135 25.62 1.33 -16.20
C GLY A 135 24.42 2.27 -16.28
N ARG A 136 24.58 3.38 -17.01
CA ARG A 136 23.52 4.35 -17.29
C ARG A 136 23.37 4.54 -18.79
N LEU A 137 22.15 4.41 -19.27
CA LEU A 137 21.75 4.79 -20.61
C LEU A 137 21.25 6.24 -20.59
N LEU A 138 21.80 7.07 -21.46
CA LEU A 138 21.29 8.42 -21.70
C LEU A 138 19.89 8.37 -22.32
N SER A 139 19.20 9.50 -22.38
CA SER A 139 17.86 9.60 -22.96
C SER A 139 17.78 9.21 -24.45
N ASN A 140 18.92 9.19 -25.14
CA ASN A 140 19.09 8.73 -26.53
C ASN A 140 19.55 7.27 -26.64
N GLY A 141 19.66 6.52 -25.53
CA GLY A 141 20.01 5.10 -25.51
C GLY A 141 21.50 4.78 -25.59
N THR A 142 22.34 5.78 -25.85
CA THR A 142 23.79 5.55 -25.83
C THR A 142 24.24 5.32 -24.39
N LEU A 143 25.20 4.42 -24.21
CA LEU A 143 25.86 4.25 -22.93
C LEU A 143 26.50 5.59 -22.54
N ASP A 144 26.18 6.07 -21.35
CA ASP A 144 26.80 7.26 -20.82
C ASP A 144 28.24 6.93 -20.42
N ASN A 145 29.19 7.15 -21.34
CA ASN A 145 30.62 6.91 -21.08
C ASN A 145 31.21 7.88 -20.04
N THR A 146 30.44 8.87 -19.57
CA THR A 146 30.79 9.71 -18.43
C THR A 146 30.22 9.18 -17.11
N PHE A 147 29.23 8.28 -17.20
CA PHE A 147 28.77 7.43 -16.11
C PHE A 147 29.54 6.12 -16.16
N ASP A 148 30.74 6.16 -15.62
CA ASP A 148 31.37 4.95 -15.13
C ASP A 148 31.33 5.06 -13.62
N PRO A 149 30.42 4.34 -12.94
CA PRO A 149 30.25 4.47 -11.50
C PRO A 149 31.53 4.18 -10.72
N LEU A 150 32.51 3.54 -11.38
CA LEU A 150 33.75 3.01 -10.82
C LEU A 150 35.02 3.54 -11.53
N SER A 151 34.89 4.45 -12.51
CA SER A 151 36.02 5.11 -13.21
C SER A 151 36.86 5.97 -12.28
N ALA A 152 36.22 6.59 -11.29
CA ALA A 152 36.88 7.36 -10.24
C ALA A 152 37.30 6.40 -9.13
N LEU A 153 38.21 5.48 -9.45
CA LEU A 153 38.73 4.47 -8.53
C LEU A 153 39.12 5.12 -7.20
N ASN A 154 38.38 4.80 -6.13
CA ASN A 154 38.98 4.68 -4.83
C ASN A 154 39.58 3.26 -4.78
N PRO A 155 40.88 3.06 -5.06
CA PRO A 155 41.50 1.73 -4.98
C PRO A 155 41.46 1.13 -3.56
N SER A 156 41.03 1.92 -2.57
CA SER A 156 40.80 1.52 -1.18
C SER A 156 39.32 1.57 -0.78
N GLY A 157 38.41 1.85 -1.72
CA GLY A 157 36.96 1.90 -1.53
C GLY A 157 36.31 0.53 -1.74
N PRO A 158 35.04 0.36 -1.35
CA PRO A 158 34.35 -0.92 -1.44
C PRO A 158 34.05 -1.38 -2.89
N LEU A 159 33.91 -0.46 -3.84
CA LEU A 159 33.58 -0.79 -5.23
C LEU A 159 34.83 -0.76 -6.14
N THR A 160 35.80 -1.66 -5.88
CA THR A 160 37.07 -1.70 -6.64
C THR A 160 36.92 -2.25 -8.07
N THR A 161 38.04 -2.32 -8.81
CA THR A 161 38.09 -2.94 -10.16
C THR A 161 37.62 -4.40 -10.23
N ASN A 162 37.51 -5.11 -9.10
CA ASN A 162 37.03 -6.50 -9.06
C ASN A 162 35.60 -6.64 -8.56
N PHE A 163 34.90 -5.52 -8.34
CA PHE A 163 33.50 -5.53 -7.96
C PHE A 163 32.60 -5.90 -9.15
N MET A 164 31.58 -6.72 -8.92
CA MET A 164 30.53 -7.06 -9.88
C MET A 164 29.19 -6.86 -9.20
N ALA A 165 28.39 -5.91 -9.68
CA ALA A 165 27.04 -5.70 -9.19
C ALA A 165 26.16 -6.92 -9.48
N LEU A 166 25.34 -7.30 -8.50
CA LEU A 166 24.26 -8.29 -8.62
C LEU A 166 22.87 -7.67 -8.42
N GLY A 167 22.85 -6.39 -8.04
CA GLY A 167 21.63 -5.60 -7.95
C GLY A 167 21.89 -4.26 -7.27
N PHE A 168 20.86 -3.42 -7.28
CA PHE A 168 20.92 -2.13 -6.61
C PHE A 168 19.56 -1.74 -6.06
N THR A 169 19.57 -0.88 -5.04
CA THR A 169 18.40 -0.26 -4.42
C THR A 169 18.55 1.25 -4.50
N GLY A 170 17.53 1.95 -5.00
CA GLY A 170 17.52 3.41 -5.00
C GLY A 170 17.36 3.98 -3.60
N LEU A 171 18.06 5.07 -3.30
CA LEU A 171 18.02 5.78 -2.03
C LEU A 171 17.25 7.09 -2.15
N SER A 172 16.80 7.62 -1.01
CA SER A 172 15.96 8.82 -0.96
C SER A 172 16.67 10.11 -1.42
N ASP A 173 18.00 10.12 -1.41
CA ASP A 173 18.85 11.22 -1.90
C ASP A 173 19.12 11.15 -3.41
N GLY A 174 18.53 10.17 -4.11
CA GLY A 174 18.78 9.89 -5.52
C GLY A 174 20.04 9.06 -5.77
N GLY A 175 20.78 8.69 -4.73
CA GLY A 175 21.88 7.73 -4.80
C GLY A 175 21.40 6.28 -4.89
N LEU A 176 22.36 5.35 -4.94
CA LEU A 176 22.12 3.91 -5.07
C LEU A 176 22.94 3.13 -4.05
N LEU A 177 22.30 2.22 -3.34
CA LEU A 177 23.00 1.12 -2.68
C LEU A 177 23.18 -0.01 -3.69
N VAL A 178 24.42 -0.35 -4.00
CA VAL A 178 24.77 -1.44 -4.92
C VAL A 178 25.23 -2.64 -4.09
N THR A 179 24.69 -3.82 -4.37
CA THR A 179 25.12 -5.10 -3.77
C THR A 179 25.72 -5.98 -4.84
N GLY A 180 26.73 -6.78 -4.48
CA GLY A 180 27.47 -7.57 -5.45
C GLY A 180 28.58 -8.41 -4.85
N LEU A 181 29.56 -8.72 -5.70
CA LEU A 181 30.74 -9.50 -5.36
C LEU A 181 32.00 -8.69 -5.58
N HIS A 182 32.89 -8.66 -4.59
CA HIS A 182 34.28 -8.24 -4.76
C HIS A 182 35.16 -9.49 -4.85
N GLY A 183 35.49 -9.91 -6.07
CA GLY A 183 36.09 -11.22 -6.32
C GLY A 183 35.15 -12.36 -5.88
N ALA A 184 35.58 -13.17 -4.91
CA ALA A 184 34.79 -14.27 -4.34
C ALA A 184 34.24 -13.92 -2.94
N SER A 185 33.84 -12.67 -2.71
CA SER A 185 33.26 -12.24 -1.44
C SER A 185 32.10 -11.31 -1.70
N ALA A 186 31.00 -11.49 -0.96
CA ALA A 186 29.88 -10.55 -0.99
C ALA A 186 30.38 -9.17 -0.54
N ASN A 187 29.92 -8.13 -1.21
CA ASN A 187 30.27 -6.75 -0.88
C ASN A 187 29.15 -5.80 -1.33
N TYR A 188 29.21 -4.55 -0.87
CA TYR A 188 28.23 -3.53 -1.21
C TYR A 188 28.88 -2.15 -1.18
N GLY A 189 28.21 -1.15 -1.77
CA GLY A 189 28.70 0.22 -1.74
C GLY A 189 27.63 1.23 -2.15
N HIS A 190 27.98 2.50 -2.04
CA HIS A 190 27.07 3.61 -2.31
C HIS A 190 27.54 4.41 -3.52
N LEU A 191 26.64 4.63 -4.47
CA LEU A 191 26.83 5.58 -5.56
C LEU A 191 25.99 6.82 -5.28
N LEU A 192 26.61 7.99 -5.36
CA LEU A 192 25.90 9.27 -5.28
C LEU A 192 24.96 9.43 -6.48
N ALA A 193 24.02 10.38 -6.41
CA ALA A 193 23.06 10.64 -7.49
C ALA A 193 23.71 10.98 -8.85
N ASN A 194 24.95 11.50 -8.84
CA ASN A 194 25.73 11.78 -10.05
C ASN A 194 26.36 10.51 -10.67
N GLY A 195 26.31 9.38 -9.96
CA GLY A 195 26.88 8.09 -10.33
C GLY A 195 28.23 7.76 -9.75
N SER A 196 28.97 8.71 -9.16
CA SER A 196 30.28 8.42 -8.59
C SER A 196 30.16 7.64 -7.28
N GLU A 197 31.07 6.70 -7.04
CA GLU A 197 31.25 6.09 -5.71
C GLU A 197 31.36 7.19 -4.64
N ASP A 198 30.58 7.04 -3.56
CA ASP A 198 30.71 7.89 -2.39
C ASP A 198 32.02 7.56 -1.67
N PRO A 199 33.02 8.46 -1.69
CA PRO A 199 34.33 8.16 -1.12
C PRO A 199 34.31 8.06 0.41
N ASN A 200 33.22 8.46 1.05
CA ASN A 200 33.03 8.37 2.50
C ASN A 200 32.22 7.13 2.90
N TYR A 201 31.87 6.27 1.95
CA TYR A 201 31.17 5.03 2.24
C TYR A 201 32.16 3.90 2.57
N HIS A 202 32.00 3.35 3.76
CA HIS A 202 32.88 2.42 4.45
C HIS A 202 32.18 1.06 4.60
N ALA A 203 31.98 0.34 3.49
CA ALA A 203 31.34 -0.96 3.55
C ALA A 203 32.14 -1.95 4.41
N ASP A 204 31.45 -2.68 5.28
CA ASP A 204 32.06 -3.71 6.11
C ASP A 204 32.07 -5.05 5.33
N PRO A 205 33.25 -5.63 5.04
CA PRO A 205 33.35 -6.84 4.23
C PRO A 205 32.78 -8.09 4.90
N THR A 206 32.42 -8.02 6.19
CA THR A 206 31.78 -9.13 6.90
C THR A 206 30.26 -9.16 6.72
N VAL A 207 29.67 -8.06 6.25
CA VAL A 207 28.22 -7.92 6.09
C VAL A 207 27.79 -8.51 4.75
N LYS A 208 26.91 -9.51 4.81
CA LYS A 208 26.44 -10.27 3.63
C LYS A 208 24.92 -10.18 3.56
N PHE A 209 24.41 -9.50 2.55
CA PHE A 209 22.96 -9.35 2.38
C PHE A 209 22.50 -9.37 0.92
N ALA A 210 21.21 -9.66 0.70
CA ALA A 210 20.54 -9.44 -0.58
C ALA A 210 19.46 -8.36 -0.52
N THR A 211 18.87 -8.12 0.65
CA THR A 211 17.83 -7.10 0.83
C THR A 211 18.26 -6.06 1.86
N ALA A 212 17.89 -4.81 1.61
CA ALA A 212 18.11 -3.67 2.49
C ALA A 212 16.81 -2.90 2.67
N TYR A 213 16.56 -2.44 3.89
CA TYR A 213 15.36 -1.69 4.28
C TYR A 213 15.79 -0.40 4.96
N LEU A 214 15.43 0.74 4.34
CA LEU A 214 15.75 2.07 4.85
C LEU A 214 14.94 2.38 6.11
N ARG A 215 15.62 2.79 7.18
CA ARG A 215 15.01 3.25 8.43
C ARG A 215 14.74 4.75 8.42
N SER A 216 13.92 5.19 9.37
CA SER A 216 13.59 6.61 9.57
C SER A 216 14.81 7.49 9.95
N ASP A 217 15.86 6.90 10.54
CA ASP A 217 17.11 7.57 10.88
C ASP A 217 18.16 7.52 9.74
N GLY A 218 17.79 6.99 8.57
CA GLY A 218 18.64 6.83 7.39
C GLY A 218 19.63 5.66 7.46
N LYS A 219 19.68 4.91 8.56
CA LYS A 219 20.40 3.62 8.60
C LYS A 219 19.64 2.55 7.80
N MET A 220 20.28 1.43 7.53
CA MET A 220 19.63 0.34 6.78
C MET A 220 19.67 -0.98 7.55
N ILE A 221 18.51 -1.61 7.69
CA ILE A 221 18.42 -3.02 8.10
C ILE A 221 18.73 -3.87 6.87
N VAL A 222 19.64 -4.81 7.01
CA VAL A 222 20.06 -5.70 5.93
C VAL A 222 19.83 -7.16 6.31
N SER A 223 19.42 -7.98 5.34
CA SER A 223 19.01 -9.37 5.57
C SER A 223 19.17 -10.24 4.31
N GLY A 224 19.18 -11.57 4.54
CA GLY A 224 19.11 -12.60 3.50
C GLY A 224 20.34 -12.66 2.59
N PHE A 225 20.40 -13.59 1.65
CA PHE A 225 21.38 -13.56 0.56
C PHE A 225 20.78 -14.25 -0.67
N TYR A 226 21.29 -13.99 -1.87
CA TYR A 226 20.73 -14.53 -3.12
C TYR A 226 20.60 -16.06 -3.03
N PRO A 227 19.37 -16.62 -3.11
CA PRO A 227 19.17 -18.04 -2.98
C PRO A 227 19.90 -18.76 -4.13
N ASN A 228 20.64 -19.82 -3.80
CA ASN A 228 21.43 -20.65 -4.72
C ASN A 228 22.74 -20.04 -5.24
N LEU A 229 23.16 -18.85 -4.79
CA LEU A 229 24.50 -18.35 -5.06
C LEU A 229 25.48 -18.86 -4.00
N THR A 230 26.31 -19.84 -4.37
CA THR A 230 27.43 -20.31 -3.54
C THR A 230 28.68 -19.55 -3.92
N ILE A 231 29.31 -18.88 -2.97
CA ILE A 231 30.54 -18.13 -3.19
C ILE A 231 31.70 -18.96 -2.60
N GLY A 232 32.53 -19.55 -3.47
CA GLY A 232 33.59 -20.46 -3.01
C GLY A 232 33.01 -21.77 -2.46
N THR A 233 33.28 -22.10 -1.19
CA THR A 233 32.90 -23.38 -0.56
C THR A 233 31.72 -23.28 0.42
N ALA A 234 31.22 -22.07 0.73
CA ALA A 234 30.20 -21.86 1.74
C ALA A 234 29.07 -20.94 1.26
N ASN A 235 27.84 -21.29 1.65
CA ASN A 235 26.65 -20.48 1.43
C ASN A 235 26.63 -19.28 2.40
N PRO A 236 26.55 -18.02 1.94
CA PRO A 236 26.50 -16.84 2.81
C PRO A 236 25.38 -16.86 3.84
N SER A 237 24.22 -17.43 3.50
CA SER A 237 23.11 -17.61 4.46
C SER A 237 23.46 -18.58 5.58
N ALA A 238 24.28 -19.60 5.29
CA ALA A 238 24.77 -20.54 6.30
C ALA A 238 25.78 -19.88 7.24
N GLU A 239 26.69 -19.08 6.71
CA GLU A 239 27.61 -18.30 7.53
C GLU A 239 26.88 -17.28 8.40
N ASN A 240 25.89 -16.57 7.84
CA ASN A 240 25.06 -15.64 8.62
C ASN A 240 24.34 -16.35 9.78
N ALA A 241 23.76 -17.53 9.50
CA ALA A 241 23.11 -18.33 10.54
C ALA A 241 24.09 -18.82 11.62
N ALA A 242 25.31 -19.20 11.25
CA ALA A 242 26.36 -19.62 12.20
C ALA A 242 26.89 -18.45 13.05
N ASN A 243 27.00 -17.26 12.46
CA ASN A 243 27.48 -16.05 13.12
C ASN A 243 26.39 -15.33 13.95
N GLY A 244 25.11 -15.69 13.78
CA GLY A 244 24.00 -14.94 14.37
C GLY A 244 23.77 -13.57 13.69
N THR A 245 24.18 -13.45 12.43
CA THR A 245 24.14 -12.21 11.62
C THR A 245 23.08 -12.28 10.52
N GLN A 246 21.99 -13.02 10.73
CA GLN A 246 20.89 -13.13 9.76
C GLN A 246 20.23 -11.77 9.46
N VAL A 247 20.27 -10.84 10.43
CA VAL A 247 19.86 -9.45 10.30
C VAL A 247 20.93 -8.57 10.91
N GLN A 248 21.32 -7.52 10.20
CA GLN A 248 22.31 -6.54 10.67
C GLN A 248 21.82 -5.12 10.39
N LEU A 249 22.47 -4.14 11.02
CA LEU A 249 22.22 -2.72 10.81
C LEU A 249 23.50 -2.09 10.27
N ILE A 250 23.41 -1.39 9.15
CA ILE A 250 24.50 -0.59 8.60
C ILE A 250 24.20 0.90 8.76
N ASN A 251 25.22 1.66 9.15
CA ASN A 251 25.16 3.10 9.29
C ASN A 251 25.02 3.77 7.91
N GLN A 252 24.68 5.06 7.91
CA GLN A 252 24.60 5.86 6.67
C GLN A 252 25.94 5.91 5.92
N ASP A 253 27.06 5.81 6.65
CA ASP A 253 28.40 5.73 6.07
C ASP A 253 28.76 4.31 5.62
N GLY A 254 27.84 3.35 5.63
CA GLY A 254 28.06 1.98 5.19
C GLY A 254 28.72 1.05 6.20
N SER A 255 29.25 1.57 7.31
CA SER A 255 29.88 0.75 8.34
C SER A 255 28.86 -0.09 9.10
N LEU A 256 29.26 -1.27 9.59
CA LEU A 256 28.42 -2.09 10.46
C LEU A 256 28.16 -1.36 11.79
N ASP A 257 26.88 -1.22 12.16
CA ASP A 257 26.51 -0.77 13.49
C ASP A 257 26.61 -1.93 14.48
N ALA A 258 27.77 -2.04 15.12
CA ALA A 258 28.06 -3.09 16.09
C ALA A 258 27.20 -3.03 17.36
N SER A 259 26.37 -1.99 17.57
CA SER A 259 25.43 -1.94 18.70
C SER A 259 24.13 -2.71 18.45
N PHE A 260 23.86 -3.06 17.19
CA PHE A 260 22.73 -3.89 16.81
C PHE A 260 23.09 -5.36 16.92
N HIS A 261 22.29 -6.13 17.66
CA HIS A 261 22.45 -7.57 17.78
C HIS A 261 21.11 -8.26 17.62
N LEU A 262 21.08 -9.31 16.80
CA LEU A 262 19.93 -10.21 16.76
C LEU A 262 19.75 -10.86 18.14
N ASP A 263 18.50 -10.94 18.58
CA ASP A 263 18.17 -11.49 19.89
C ASP A 263 18.84 -12.87 20.13
N PRO A 264 19.59 -13.05 21.24
CA PRO A 264 20.30 -14.30 21.52
C PRO A 264 19.42 -15.54 21.54
N SER A 265 18.13 -15.41 21.88
CA SER A 265 17.17 -16.52 21.87
C SER A 265 16.90 -17.03 20.46
N ILE A 266 16.88 -16.15 19.46
CA ILE A 266 16.74 -16.52 18.05
C ILE A 266 18.02 -17.19 17.54
N VAL A 267 19.19 -16.67 17.93
CA VAL A 267 20.48 -17.30 17.59
C VAL A 267 20.54 -18.72 18.16
N ALA A 268 20.12 -18.91 19.41
CA ALA A 268 20.03 -20.23 20.03
C ALA A 268 18.96 -21.12 19.38
N ALA A 269 17.82 -20.57 18.94
CA ALA A 269 16.78 -21.35 18.27
C ALA A 269 17.19 -21.80 16.86
N THR A 270 18.05 -21.03 16.18
CA THR A 270 18.52 -21.31 14.81
C THR A 270 19.81 -22.14 14.75
N GLN A 271 20.45 -22.43 15.88
CA GLN A 271 21.68 -23.21 15.97
C GLN A 271 21.51 -24.38 16.94
N GLU A 272 22.03 -25.55 16.58
CA GLU A 272 22.23 -26.65 17.52
C GLU A 272 23.72 -26.85 17.74
N ARG A 273 24.12 -26.89 19.01
CA ARG A 273 25.50 -27.09 19.43
C ARG A 273 25.61 -28.32 20.34
N ASP A 274 26.77 -28.97 20.32
CA ASP A 274 27.06 -30.09 21.21
C ASP A 274 27.40 -29.62 22.64
N VAL A 275 27.67 -30.57 23.54
CA VAL A 275 28.02 -30.28 24.94
C VAL A 275 29.35 -29.53 25.11
N ASN A 276 30.18 -29.47 24.06
CA ASN A 276 31.45 -28.75 24.03
C ASN A 276 31.35 -27.41 23.28
N ASP A 277 30.13 -26.95 22.97
CA ASP A 277 29.82 -25.74 22.19
C ASP A 277 30.18 -25.81 20.70
N HIS A 278 30.48 -27.00 20.15
CA HIS A 278 30.69 -27.13 18.70
C HIS A 278 29.38 -27.08 17.93
N LEU A 279 29.34 -26.31 16.85
CA LEU A 279 28.19 -26.25 15.96
C LEU A 279 27.91 -27.60 15.28
N LEU A 280 26.68 -28.10 15.43
CA LEU A 280 26.21 -29.34 14.80
C LEU A 280 25.31 -29.06 13.61
N SER A 281 24.35 -28.16 13.80
CA SER A 281 23.39 -27.82 12.76
C SER A 281 22.92 -26.36 12.82
N ILE A 282 22.43 -25.86 11.69
CA ILE A 282 21.90 -24.50 11.55
C ILE A 282 20.58 -24.48 10.76
N ARG A 283 19.74 -23.49 11.03
CA ARG A 283 18.49 -23.21 10.32
C ARG A 283 18.67 -22.05 9.34
N LEU A 284 18.35 -22.30 8.07
CA LEU A 284 18.38 -21.30 6.99
C LEU A 284 16.98 -20.75 6.73
N GLY A 285 16.88 -19.68 5.92
CA GLY A 285 15.60 -19.12 5.48
C GLY A 285 14.98 -18.08 6.43
N SER A 286 15.80 -17.44 7.26
CA SER A 286 15.38 -16.27 8.02
C SER A 286 15.19 -15.06 7.10
N SER A 287 14.16 -14.26 7.34
CA SER A 287 13.77 -13.15 6.47
C SER A 287 13.23 -11.96 7.26
N VAL A 288 13.69 -10.77 6.93
CA VAL A 288 12.96 -9.53 7.23
C VAL A 288 11.85 -9.38 6.19
N PHE A 289 10.60 -9.21 6.63
CA PHE A 289 9.48 -9.01 5.70
C PHE A 289 9.20 -7.54 5.43
N THR A 290 9.18 -6.72 6.49
CA THR A 290 8.93 -5.28 6.39
C THR A 290 9.36 -4.56 7.66
N LEU A 291 9.57 -3.25 7.56
CA LEU A 291 9.75 -2.35 8.70
C LEU A 291 8.39 -1.78 9.12
N LEU A 292 8.19 -1.69 10.43
CA LEU A 292 6.99 -1.16 11.08
C LEU A 292 7.29 0.16 11.76
N ALA A 293 6.25 0.83 12.27
CA ALA A 293 6.39 2.10 12.98
C ALA A 293 7.45 2.03 14.11
N GLY A 294 8.27 3.09 14.20
CA GLY A 294 9.39 3.15 15.14
C GLY A 294 10.58 2.24 14.77
N ASP A 295 10.77 1.96 13.49
CA ASP A 295 11.80 1.07 12.94
C ASP A 295 11.80 -0.35 13.54
N LYS A 296 10.64 -0.82 14.02
CA LYS A 296 10.48 -2.22 14.44
C LYS A 296 10.51 -3.13 13.22
N ILE A 297 10.95 -4.36 13.39
CA ILE A 297 11.23 -5.28 12.27
C ILE A 297 10.28 -6.47 12.39
N LEU A 298 9.48 -6.74 11.35
CA LEU A 298 8.74 -7.99 11.26
C LEU A 298 9.65 -9.06 10.67
N PHE A 299 9.94 -10.10 11.45
CA PHE A 299 11.00 -11.06 11.16
C PHE A 299 10.51 -12.51 11.27
N GLY A 300 10.88 -13.32 10.29
CA GLY A 300 10.58 -14.75 10.24
C GLY A 300 11.85 -15.59 10.33
N TYR A 301 11.80 -16.73 11.03
CA TYR A 301 12.92 -17.67 11.10
C TYR A 301 12.45 -19.11 11.31
N LEU A 302 13.19 -20.07 10.75
CA LEU A 302 13.02 -21.50 11.06
C LEU A 302 13.72 -21.83 12.38
N SER A 303 13.02 -22.49 13.30
CA SER A 303 13.54 -22.88 14.61
C SER A 303 13.96 -24.36 14.63
N SER A 304 14.78 -24.72 15.62
CA SER A 304 15.19 -26.09 15.90
C SER A 304 14.03 -27.01 16.30
N ASP A 305 12.91 -26.44 16.76
CA ASP A 305 11.67 -27.17 17.03
C ASP A 305 10.91 -27.62 15.77
N GLY A 306 11.39 -27.25 14.58
CA GLY A 306 10.80 -27.63 13.29
C GLY A 306 9.67 -26.71 12.81
N SER A 307 9.41 -25.60 13.48
CA SER A 307 8.40 -24.60 13.09
C SER A 307 9.04 -23.33 12.52
N TYR A 308 8.29 -22.61 11.70
CA TYR A 308 8.66 -21.26 11.26
C TYR A 308 8.00 -20.23 12.16
N HIS A 309 8.81 -19.40 12.81
CA HIS A 309 8.36 -18.40 13.77
C HIS A 309 8.23 -17.05 13.08
N LEU A 310 7.19 -16.31 13.41
CA LEU A 310 7.04 -14.91 13.04
C LEU A 310 7.00 -14.07 14.31
N VAL A 311 7.99 -13.20 14.46
CA VAL A 311 8.19 -12.33 15.61
C VAL A 311 8.33 -10.89 15.16
N ARG A 312 8.26 -9.98 16.13
CA ARG A 312 8.69 -8.60 15.94
C ARG A 312 9.95 -8.33 16.75
N LEU A 313 10.92 -7.70 16.11
CA LEU A 313 12.11 -7.17 16.77
C LEU A 313 11.94 -5.67 17.01
N ASN A 314 12.49 -5.18 18.11
CA ASN A 314 12.73 -3.76 18.33
C ASN A 314 13.82 -3.26 17.37
N ALA A 315 13.93 -1.95 17.23
CA ALA A 315 14.93 -1.31 16.36
C ALA A 315 16.41 -1.62 16.70
N ASN A 316 16.67 -2.24 17.85
CA ASN A 316 17.99 -2.69 18.30
C ASN A 316 18.25 -4.21 18.07
N GLY A 317 17.28 -4.95 17.52
CA GLY A 317 17.38 -6.38 17.20
C GLY A 317 16.89 -7.33 18.30
N SER A 318 16.55 -6.83 19.49
CA SER A 318 15.91 -7.63 20.56
C SER A 318 14.45 -7.96 20.22
N ILE A 319 13.93 -9.10 20.71
CA ILE A 319 12.51 -9.43 20.58
C ILE A 319 11.65 -8.38 21.29
N ASP A 320 10.57 -7.96 20.63
CA ASP A 320 9.52 -7.14 21.23
C ASP A 320 8.48 -8.04 21.93
N PRO A 321 8.47 -8.10 23.27
CA PRO A 321 7.57 -8.99 24.01
C PRO A 321 6.10 -8.56 23.93
N THR A 322 5.81 -7.37 23.40
CA THR A 322 4.43 -6.89 23.19
C THR A 322 3.80 -7.46 21.92
N PHE A 323 4.58 -8.16 21.09
CA PHE A 323 4.09 -8.85 19.91
C PHE A 323 3.77 -10.31 20.24
N ALA A 324 2.55 -10.72 19.93
CA ALA A 324 2.10 -12.10 20.00
C ALA A 324 2.77 -12.91 18.89
N GLU A 325 3.84 -13.60 19.24
CA GLU A 325 4.52 -14.55 18.37
C GLU A 325 3.55 -15.61 17.83
N VAL A 326 3.75 -16.00 16.57
CA VAL A 326 3.05 -17.11 15.94
C VAL A 326 4.04 -18.08 15.32
N THR A 327 3.68 -19.36 15.31
CA THR A 327 4.44 -20.43 14.67
C THR A 327 3.63 -21.06 13.55
N PHE A 328 4.28 -21.39 12.45
CA PHE A 328 3.71 -22.09 11.31
C PHE A 328 4.36 -23.48 11.19
N PRO A 329 3.57 -24.55 11.03
CA PRO A 329 4.13 -25.86 10.72
C PRO A 329 4.73 -25.84 9.31
N VAL A 330 5.92 -26.42 9.16
CA VAL A 330 6.62 -26.53 7.87
C VAL A 330 7.21 -27.92 7.66
N SER A 331 7.27 -28.35 6.40
CA SER A 331 8.17 -29.44 6.01
C SER A 331 9.59 -28.89 5.90
N VAL A 332 10.57 -29.69 6.32
CA VAL A 332 11.97 -29.28 6.40
C VAL A 332 12.83 -30.27 5.62
N SER A 333 13.66 -29.74 4.71
CA SER A 333 14.73 -30.48 4.05
C SER A 333 16.07 -30.19 4.71
N PHE A 334 17.00 -31.13 4.58
CA PHE A 334 18.35 -31.01 5.13
C PHE A 334 19.41 -31.05 4.03
N GLY A 335 20.54 -30.41 4.32
CA GLY A 335 21.74 -30.39 3.49
C GLY A 335 22.99 -30.36 4.35
N GLN A 336 24.14 -30.12 3.71
CA GLN A 336 25.42 -29.93 4.39
C GLN A 336 26.16 -28.75 3.79
N GLN A 337 26.87 -28.01 4.64
CA GLN A 337 27.76 -26.92 4.27
C GLN A 337 29.09 -27.04 5.01
N THR A 338 30.18 -26.58 4.39
CA THR A 338 31.52 -26.69 4.94
C THR A 338 32.07 -25.29 5.25
N PHE A 339 32.17 -24.94 6.53
CA PHE A 339 32.71 -23.65 6.99
C PHE A 339 33.33 -23.79 8.39
N VAL A 340 34.01 -22.74 8.86
CA VAL A 340 34.64 -22.69 10.19
C VAL A 340 33.62 -22.23 11.22
N ASP A 341 33.48 -22.94 12.34
CA ASP A 341 32.62 -22.49 13.45
C ASP A 341 33.19 -21.19 14.04
N PRO A 342 32.46 -20.07 14.01
CA PRO A 342 32.96 -18.79 14.48
C PRO A 342 33.33 -18.77 15.97
N ARG A 343 32.80 -19.69 16.78
CA ARG A 343 33.15 -19.81 18.20
C ARG A 343 34.37 -20.71 18.45
N HIS A 344 34.71 -21.54 17.47
CA HIS A 344 35.82 -22.47 17.52
C HIS A 344 36.70 -22.35 16.28
N PRO A 345 37.28 -21.15 16.01
CA PRO A 345 38.08 -20.92 14.81
C PRO A 345 39.39 -21.72 14.80
N GLU A 346 39.79 -22.29 15.94
CA GLU A 346 40.90 -23.23 16.04
C GLU A 346 40.60 -24.57 15.35
N GLN A 347 39.33 -24.87 15.10
CA GLN A 347 38.92 -26.01 14.29
C GLN A 347 38.88 -25.57 12.83
N ASP A 348 39.62 -26.29 11.99
CA ASP A 348 39.51 -26.14 10.53
C ASP A 348 38.07 -26.41 10.05
N PHE A 349 37.83 -26.28 8.75
CA PHE A 349 36.55 -26.54 8.09
C PHE A 349 35.79 -27.77 8.62
N GLN A 350 34.59 -27.54 9.12
CA GLN A 350 33.68 -28.58 9.61
C GLN A 350 32.50 -28.76 8.66
N ASN A 351 31.96 -29.98 8.60
CA ASN A 351 30.71 -30.26 7.88
C ASN A 351 29.52 -30.04 8.81
N ILE A 352 28.79 -28.95 8.59
CA ILE A 352 27.64 -28.55 9.40
C ILE A 352 26.36 -28.94 8.67
N THR A 353 25.44 -29.60 9.37
CA THR A 353 24.12 -29.93 8.80
C THR A 353 23.28 -28.67 8.70
N THR A 354 22.69 -28.42 7.55
CA THR A 354 21.78 -27.30 7.33
C THR A 354 20.36 -27.80 7.23
N TYR A 355 19.40 -27.06 7.78
CA TYR A 355 17.98 -27.31 7.61
C TYR A 355 17.31 -26.08 7.03
N GLN A 356 16.37 -26.28 6.12
CA GLN A 356 15.60 -25.22 5.48
C GLN A 356 14.15 -25.66 5.31
N ALA A 357 13.22 -24.70 5.40
CA ALA A 357 11.82 -24.98 5.11
C ALA A 357 11.65 -25.24 3.60
N ASP A 358 10.87 -26.26 3.25
CA ASP A 358 10.59 -26.59 1.85
C ASP A 358 9.73 -25.51 1.16
N ASP A 359 8.87 -24.84 1.95
CA ASP A 359 8.16 -23.63 1.56
C ASP A 359 8.07 -22.69 2.76
N THR A 360 8.41 -21.42 2.56
CA THR A 360 8.32 -20.40 3.62
C THR A 360 6.86 -19.97 3.78
N PRO A 361 6.25 -20.13 4.98
CA PRO A 361 4.82 -19.89 5.17
C PRO A 361 4.42 -18.46 4.80
N VAL A 362 5.13 -17.46 5.31
CA VAL A 362 4.92 -16.06 4.93
C VAL A 362 5.86 -15.75 3.77
N LYS A 363 5.29 -15.26 2.66
CA LYS A 363 6.02 -14.86 1.45
C LYS A 363 6.14 -13.34 1.35
N GLN A 364 5.12 -12.61 1.82
CA GLN A 364 5.12 -11.16 1.79
C GLN A 364 4.39 -10.60 3.02
N ALA A 365 4.86 -9.45 3.50
CA ALA A 365 4.15 -8.63 4.47
C ALA A 365 4.12 -7.18 3.99
N LYS A 366 2.95 -6.56 4.00
CA LYS A 366 2.78 -5.15 3.63
C LYS A 366 2.16 -4.41 4.80
N ALA A 367 2.84 -3.37 5.27
CA ALA A 367 2.22 -2.41 6.18
C ALA A 367 1.06 -1.71 5.45
N VAL A 368 -0.05 -1.52 6.17
CA VAL A 368 -1.24 -0.78 5.73
C VAL A 368 -1.57 0.29 6.78
N LEU A 369 -2.63 1.07 6.57
CA LEU A 369 -3.06 2.11 7.51
C LEU A 369 -3.18 1.62 8.98
N ASP A 370 -3.03 2.54 9.93
CA ASP A 370 -3.09 2.32 11.38
C ASP A 370 -1.99 1.39 11.95
N GLY A 371 -0.90 1.21 11.22
CA GLY A 371 0.25 0.38 11.64
C GLY A 371 -0.02 -1.12 11.60
N LYS A 372 -1.15 -1.55 11.02
CA LYS A 372 -1.49 -2.95 10.77
C LYS A 372 -0.65 -3.51 9.62
N VAL A 373 -0.62 -4.84 9.49
CA VAL A 373 0.15 -5.53 8.45
C VAL A 373 -0.70 -6.60 7.79
N VAL A 374 -0.72 -6.63 6.46
CA VAL A 374 -1.28 -7.75 5.70
C VAL A 374 -0.16 -8.74 5.38
N LEU A 375 -0.36 -9.99 5.79
CA LEU A 375 0.51 -11.13 5.54
C LEU A 375 -0.07 -11.96 4.40
N MET A 376 0.79 -12.35 3.47
CA MET A 376 0.46 -13.26 2.37
C MET A 376 1.48 -14.41 2.33
N GLY A 377 1.01 -15.62 2.04
CA GLY A 377 1.87 -16.75 1.73
C GLY A 377 1.14 -18.09 1.67
N SER A 378 1.85 -19.18 1.93
CA SER A 378 1.35 -20.55 1.79
C SER A 378 0.71 -21.13 3.05
N PHE A 379 0.43 -20.32 4.08
CA PHE A 379 -0.17 -20.79 5.33
C PHE A 379 -1.68 -20.92 5.23
N SER A 380 -2.24 -22.03 5.73
CA SER A 380 -3.70 -22.21 5.83
C SER A 380 -4.30 -21.54 7.07
N SER A 381 -3.51 -21.34 8.12
CA SER A 381 -3.91 -20.75 9.40
C SER A 381 -2.82 -19.89 10.02
N TYR A 382 -3.23 -18.99 10.92
CA TYR A 382 -2.39 -18.17 11.78
C TYR A 382 -2.76 -18.46 13.23
N GLY A 383 -1.95 -19.27 13.90
CA GLY A 383 -2.33 -19.88 15.17
C GLY A 383 -3.62 -20.70 15.02
N ALA A 384 -4.66 -20.33 15.78
CA ALA A 384 -5.97 -20.99 15.69
C ALA A 384 -6.91 -20.39 14.64
N THR A 385 -6.53 -19.28 13.98
CA THR A 385 -7.39 -18.55 13.05
C THR A 385 -7.16 -19.03 11.61
N PRO A 386 -8.21 -19.53 10.90
CA PRO A 386 -8.11 -19.83 9.47
C PRO A 386 -7.76 -18.58 8.66
N ALA A 387 -6.85 -18.69 7.70
CA ALA A 387 -6.36 -17.54 6.94
C ALA A 387 -6.23 -17.76 5.43
N HIS A 388 -6.21 -19.00 4.94
CA HIS A 388 -6.21 -19.29 3.49
C HIS A 388 -5.16 -18.48 2.69
N GLY A 389 -3.96 -18.33 3.25
CA GLY A 389 -2.84 -17.63 2.64
C GLY A 389 -2.89 -16.10 2.69
N LEU A 390 -3.91 -15.49 3.32
CA LEU A 390 -4.03 -14.04 3.45
C LEU A 390 -4.67 -13.62 4.78
N LEU A 391 -3.97 -12.80 5.56
CA LEU A 391 -4.46 -12.31 6.85
C LEU A 391 -3.99 -10.88 7.09
N ARG A 392 -4.79 -10.07 7.79
CA ARG A 392 -4.29 -8.84 8.43
C ARG A 392 -4.09 -9.05 9.93
N ILE A 393 -2.97 -8.54 10.44
CA ILE A 393 -2.63 -8.55 11.86
C ILE A 393 -2.62 -7.12 12.44
N ASN A 394 -2.97 -7.01 13.71
CA ASN A 394 -2.88 -5.80 14.50
C ASN A 394 -1.41 -5.49 14.87
N THR A 395 -1.19 -4.31 15.45
CA THR A 395 0.13 -3.87 15.94
C THR A 395 0.63 -4.70 17.12
N ASP A 396 -0.14 -5.61 17.70
CA ASP A 396 0.31 -6.54 18.72
C ASP A 396 0.54 -7.96 18.17
N GLY A 397 0.42 -8.17 16.85
CA GLY A 397 0.53 -9.49 16.22
C GLY A 397 -0.73 -10.34 16.28
N SER A 398 -1.79 -9.91 16.98
CA SER A 398 -3.05 -10.63 16.95
C SER A 398 -3.70 -10.54 15.56
N PRO A 399 -4.47 -11.56 15.12
CA PRO A 399 -5.33 -11.44 13.94
C PRO A 399 -6.30 -10.25 14.07
N ASP A 400 -6.50 -9.51 12.99
CA ASP A 400 -7.51 -8.45 12.92
C ASP A 400 -8.88 -9.05 12.50
N PRO A 401 -9.86 -9.14 13.41
CA PRO A 401 -11.15 -9.75 13.12
C PRO A 401 -12.00 -8.95 12.13
N THR A 402 -11.63 -7.71 11.83
CA THR A 402 -12.33 -6.86 10.85
C THR A 402 -11.90 -7.14 9.42
N PHE A 403 -10.82 -7.92 9.20
CA PHE A 403 -10.35 -8.30 7.88
C PHE A 403 -10.99 -9.62 7.46
N ASN A 404 -11.95 -9.57 6.53
CA ASN A 404 -12.78 -10.70 6.14
C ASN A 404 -12.67 -11.02 4.65
N ILE A 405 -11.90 -12.06 4.34
CA ILE A 405 -11.70 -12.59 2.99
C ILE A 405 -12.75 -13.64 2.59
N GLY A 406 -13.70 -13.97 3.48
CA GLY A 406 -14.64 -15.07 3.31
C GLY A 406 -13.92 -16.40 3.06
N SER A 407 -14.27 -17.11 1.98
CA SER A 407 -13.58 -18.35 1.61
C SER A 407 -12.24 -18.14 0.88
N GLY A 408 -11.77 -16.90 0.72
CA GLY A 408 -10.47 -16.58 0.15
C GLY A 408 -10.29 -17.05 -1.29
N ALA A 409 -9.04 -17.30 -1.68
CA ALA A 409 -8.65 -17.82 -2.98
C ALA A 409 -9.15 -19.27 -3.18
N GLN A 410 -9.78 -19.56 -4.31
CA GLN A 410 -10.47 -20.83 -4.58
C GLN A 410 -10.24 -21.33 -6.00
N TRP A 411 -10.28 -22.65 -6.14
CA TRP A 411 -10.44 -23.34 -7.41
C TRP A 411 -11.88 -23.80 -7.58
N THR A 412 -12.44 -23.56 -8.75
CA THR A 412 -13.86 -23.82 -9.08
C THR A 412 -14.04 -24.84 -10.20
N GLN A 413 -13.03 -25.00 -11.06
CA GLN A 413 -12.98 -25.85 -12.25
C GLN A 413 -11.82 -26.84 -12.14
N THR A 414 -10.67 -26.42 -11.57
CA THR A 414 -9.56 -27.30 -11.22
C THR A 414 -9.80 -28.03 -9.89
N GLN A 415 -9.28 -29.26 -9.78
CA GLN A 415 -9.42 -30.06 -8.57
C GLN A 415 -8.28 -29.77 -7.58
N GLU A 416 -8.64 -29.31 -6.38
CA GLU A 416 -7.71 -29.15 -5.26
C GLU A 416 -7.19 -30.51 -4.78
N THR A 417 -5.90 -30.57 -4.45
CA THR A 417 -5.24 -31.75 -3.90
C THR A 417 -4.43 -31.37 -2.68
N ALA A 418 -4.00 -32.37 -1.88
CA ALA A 418 -3.18 -32.13 -0.69
C ALA A 418 -1.83 -31.44 -1.00
N THR A 419 -1.35 -31.51 -2.24
CA THR A 419 -0.06 -30.93 -2.68
C THR A 419 -0.24 -29.70 -3.57
N LEU A 420 -1.46 -29.38 -3.96
CA LEU A 420 -1.74 -28.36 -4.96
C LEU A 420 -3.10 -27.72 -4.64
N HIS A 421 -3.04 -26.49 -4.16
CA HIS A 421 -4.17 -25.67 -3.76
C HIS A 421 -4.04 -24.27 -4.37
N PRO A 422 -5.13 -23.49 -4.49
CA PRO A 422 -5.05 -22.10 -4.92
C PRO A 422 -4.04 -21.34 -4.04
N SER A 423 -3.16 -20.59 -4.68
CA SER A 423 -2.17 -19.73 -4.04
C SER A 423 -2.43 -18.28 -4.40
N ILE A 424 -2.17 -17.40 -3.43
CA ILE A 424 -1.92 -15.99 -3.69
C ILE A 424 -0.39 -15.88 -3.81
N ASP A 425 0.09 -15.41 -4.95
CA ASP A 425 1.51 -15.36 -5.26
C ASP A 425 2.08 -13.96 -5.00
N ASN A 426 1.27 -12.91 -5.16
CA ASN A 426 1.70 -11.53 -4.96
C ASN A 426 0.61 -10.69 -4.29
N LEU A 427 1.05 -9.75 -3.45
CA LEU A 427 0.23 -8.77 -2.76
C LEU A 427 0.86 -7.37 -2.92
N GLU A 428 0.12 -6.45 -3.51
CA GLU A 428 0.50 -5.03 -3.53
C GLU A 428 -0.61 -4.15 -2.94
N VAL A 429 -0.20 -3.11 -2.22
CA VAL A 429 -1.10 -2.14 -1.60
C VAL A 429 -1.17 -0.92 -2.52
N GLY A 430 -2.39 -0.55 -2.91
CA GLY A 430 -2.69 0.65 -3.69
C GLY A 430 -2.46 1.94 -2.90
N LEU A 431 -2.59 3.07 -3.61
CA LEU A 431 -2.52 4.40 -2.97
C LEU A 431 -3.74 4.71 -2.09
N ASP A 432 -4.82 3.96 -2.27
CA ASP A 432 -6.09 4.00 -1.56
C ASP A 432 -6.22 2.86 -0.54
N ASP A 433 -5.10 2.25 -0.12
CA ASP A 433 -5.00 1.08 0.77
C ASP A 433 -5.73 -0.20 0.30
N LYS A 434 -6.29 -0.20 -0.92
CA LYS A 434 -6.82 -1.41 -1.54
C LYS A 434 -5.70 -2.41 -1.83
N LEU A 435 -6.02 -3.68 -1.82
CA LEU A 435 -5.06 -4.76 -2.02
C LEU A 435 -5.25 -5.35 -3.41
N LEU A 436 -4.24 -5.25 -4.27
CA LEU A 436 -4.21 -5.98 -5.53
C LEU A 436 -3.49 -7.31 -5.32
N LEU A 437 -4.20 -8.39 -5.58
CA LEU A 437 -3.70 -9.76 -5.42
C LEU A 437 -3.61 -10.44 -6.76
N THR A 438 -2.55 -11.23 -6.95
CA THR A 438 -2.42 -12.15 -8.08
C THR A 438 -2.01 -13.53 -7.59
N GLY A 439 -2.39 -14.57 -8.32
CA GLY A 439 -2.12 -15.95 -7.92
C GLY A 439 -2.68 -17.00 -8.87
N THR A 440 -2.68 -18.25 -8.44
CA THR A 440 -3.16 -19.41 -9.22
C THR A 440 -4.66 -19.68 -9.06
N PHE A 441 -5.38 -18.85 -8.33
CA PHE A 441 -6.81 -19.03 -8.04
C PHE A 441 -7.73 -18.75 -9.23
N GLU A 442 -8.92 -19.32 -9.23
CA GLU A 442 -9.96 -19.11 -10.25
C GLU A 442 -11.10 -18.22 -9.76
N ALA A 443 -11.31 -18.22 -8.46
CA ALA A 443 -12.31 -17.42 -7.77
C ALA A 443 -11.74 -16.91 -6.46
N PHE A 444 -12.36 -15.85 -5.95
CA PHE A 444 -12.13 -15.34 -4.62
C PHE A 444 -13.48 -15.19 -3.92
N ASN A 445 -13.64 -15.77 -2.73
CA ASN A 445 -14.89 -15.76 -1.97
C ASN A 445 -16.16 -16.07 -2.82
N GLY A 446 -16.07 -17.12 -3.65
CA GLY A 446 -17.13 -17.54 -4.57
C GLY A 446 -17.33 -16.68 -5.82
N THR A 447 -16.61 -15.57 -5.98
CA THR A 447 -16.67 -14.69 -7.16
C THR A 447 -15.57 -15.06 -8.15
N ALA A 448 -15.92 -15.29 -9.42
CA ALA A 448 -14.95 -15.63 -10.46
C ALA A 448 -13.91 -14.51 -10.63
N ALA A 449 -12.64 -14.85 -10.43
CA ALA A 449 -11.51 -13.93 -10.46
C ALA A 449 -10.26 -14.72 -10.89
N PRO A 450 -10.09 -15.04 -12.18
CA PRO A 450 -9.01 -15.92 -12.62
C PRO A 450 -7.64 -15.27 -12.45
N GLY A 451 -7.01 -15.54 -11.31
CA GLY A 451 -5.66 -15.21 -10.91
C GLY A 451 -5.38 -13.74 -10.61
N ILE A 452 -6.38 -12.87 -10.60
CA ILE A 452 -6.24 -11.45 -10.23
C ILE A 452 -7.52 -10.94 -9.57
N ILE A 453 -7.38 -10.20 -8.47
CA ILE A 453 -8.50 -9.57 -7.76
C ILE A 453 -8.02 -8.32 -7.01
N SER A 454 -8.89 -7.32 -6.90
CA SER A 454 -8.74 -6.20 -5.97
C SER A 454 -9.62 -6.43 -4.75
N LEU A 455 -9.07 -6.24 -3.57
CA LEU A 455 -9.80 -6.24 -2.31
C LEU A 455 -9.80 -4.84 -1.71
N ASN A 456 -10.89 -4.52 -1.03
CA ASN A 456 -10.95 -3.38 -0.14
C ASN A 456 -10.01 -3.58 1.06
N PRO A 457 -9.66 -2.51 1.79
CA PRO A 457 -8.81 -2.61 2.97
C PRO A 457 -9.32 -3.62 4.01
N ASP A 458 -10.63 -3.84 4.13
CA ASP A 458 -11.23 -4.83 5.04
C ASP A 458 -11.20 -6.28 4.52
N GLY A 459 -10.56 -6.55 3.37
CA GLY A 459 -10.46 -7.88 2.78
C GLY A 459 -11.67 -8.30 1.96
N THR A 460 -12.74 -7.51 1.93
CA THR A 460 -13.88 -7.76 1.04
C THR A 460 -13.52 -7.45 -0.41
N ILE A 461 -14.21 -8.07 -1.37
CA ILE A 461 -13.94 -7.85 -2.80
C ILE A 461 -14.32 -6.43 -3.21
N ASP A 462 -13.40 -5.74 -3.89
CA ASP A 462 -13.70 -4.48 -4.56
C ASP A 462 -14.54 -4.73 -5.82
N GLN A 463 -15.85 -4.57 -5.69
CA GLN A 463 -16.81 -4.78 -6.78
C GLN A 463 -16.67 -3.76 -7.93
N SER A 464 -15.93 -2.66 -7.72
CA SER A 464 -15.67 -1.68 -8.78
C SER A 464 -14.48 -2.06 -9.66
N PHE A 465 -13.67 -3.03 -9.23
CA PHE A 465 -12.52 -3.48 -9.99
C PHE A 465 -12.93 -4.37 -11.16
N ILE A 466 -12.64 -3.90 -12.37
CA ILE A 466 -12.80 -4.67 -13.60
C ILE A 466 -11.43 -5.15 -14.03
N ALA A 467 -11.15 -6.44 -13.85
CA ALA A 467 -9.87 -7.03 -14.21
C ALA A 467 -9.62 -6.92 -15.73
N PRO A 468 -8.57 -6.22 -16.18
CA PRO A 468 -8.25 -6.12 -17.62
C PRO A 468 -7.55 -7.38 -18.15
N VAL A 469 -7.14 -8.27 -17.26
CA VAL A 469 -6.36 -9.48 -17.53
C VAL A 469 -6.92 -10.65 -16.73
N LYS A 470 -6.58 -11.86 -17.17
CA LYS A 470 -6.90 -13.12 -16.50
C LYS A 470 -5.72 -14.06 -16.61
N ARG A 471 -5.52 -14.90 -15.61
CA ARG A 471 -4.51 -15.95 -15.66
C ARG A 471 -4.98 -17.07 -16.60
N GLN A 472 -4.10 -17.48 -17.52
CA GLN A 472 -4.38 -18.53 -18.52
C GLN A 472 -3.98 -19.93 -18.04
N LYS A 473 -2.91 -20.01 -17.26
CA LYS A 473 -2.42 -21.27 -16.72
C LYS A 473 -2.52 -21.24 -15.21
N LEU A 474 -3.25 -22.20 -14.65
CA LEU A 474 -3.50 -22.32 -13.22
C LEU A 474 -2.46 -23.24 -12.55
N ASP A 475 -1.29 -23.39 -13.19
CA ASP A 475 -0.13 -24.09 -12.66
C ASP A 475 0.82 -23.11 -11.94
N TYR A 476 1.88 -23.67 -11.33
CA TYR A 476 2.92 -22.92 -10.59
C TYR A 476 3.87 -22.10 -11.47
N GLN A 477 3.45 -21.67 -12.66
CA GLN A 477 4.25 -20.71 -13.42
C GLN A 477 4.38 -19.41 -12.60
N PRO A 478 5.60 -18.91 -12.39
CA PRO A 478 5.80 -17.73 -11.56
C PRO A 478 5.11 -16.52 -12.19
N ALA A 479 4.56 -15.68 -11.33
CA ALA A 479 4.00 -14.39 -11.66
C ALA A 479 4.60 -13.35 -10.73
N TYR A 480 4.81 -12.14 -11.24
CA TYR A 480 5.33 -11.04 -10.45
C TYR A 480 4.40 -9.85 -10.55
N LEU A 481 4.13 -9.21 -9.42
CA LEU A 481 3.39 -7.96 -9.32
C LEU A 481 4.24 -6.95 -8.56
N GLY A 482 4.43 -5.76 -9.12
CA GLY A 482 5.15 -4.68 -8.46
C GLY A 482 4.45 -3.34 -8.67
N ARG A 483 4.26 -2.59 -7.59
CA ARG A 483 3.75 -1.21 -7.66
C ARG A 483 4.86 -0.25 -8.10
N GLN A 484 4.53 0.69 -8.97
CA GLN A 484 5.41 1.75 -9.45
C GLN A 484 5.21 3.04 -8.64
N ASN A 485 6.16 3.98 -8.72
CA ASN A 485 6.09 5.27 -8.02
C ASN A 485 4.87 6.11 -8.40
N ASP A 486 4.41 5.99 -9.65
CA ASP A 486 3.18 6.62 -10.13
C ASP A 486 1.90 5.87 -9.78
N GLY A 487 1.98 4.87 -8.89
CA GLY A 487 0.85 4.10 -8.38
C GLY A 487 0.30 3.03 -9.32
N SER A 488 0.74 2.97 -10.57
CA SER A 488 0.44 1.84 -11.45
C SER A 488 1.15 0.56 -10.99
N PHE A 489 0.76 -0.58 -11.54
CA PHE A 489 1.37 -1.87 -11.22
C PHE A 489 1.94 -2.53 -12.48
N LEU A 490 3.10 -3.16 -12.36
CA LEU A 490 3.65 -4.07 -13.36
C LEU A 490 3.26 -5.49 -12.98
N LEU A 491 2.68 -6.24 -13.91
CA LEU A 491 2.29 -7.63 -13.75
C LEU A 491 2.95 -8.47 -14.84
N SER A 492 3.53 -9.61 -14.47
CA SER A 492 4.10 -10.57 -15.41
C SER A 492 3.73 -12.00 -15.09
N GLY A 493 4.01 -12.91 -16.02
CA GLY A 493 3.71 -14.33 -15.90
C GLY A 493 2.55 -14.77 -16.80
N PRO A 494 1.83 -15.86 -16.46
CA PRO A 494 0.87 -16.52 -17.35
C PRO A 494 -0.49 -15.79 -17.43
N TYR A 495 -0.47 -14.47 -17.60
CA TYR A 495 -1.66 -13.64 -17.76
C TYR A 495 -1.90 -13.33 -19.23
N SER A 496 -3.16 -13.33 -19.65
CA SER A 496 -3.59 -12.75 -20.92
C SER A 496 -4.73 -11.76 -20.67
N ARG A 497 -5.22 -11.13 -21.73
CA ARG A 497 -6.45 -10.35 -21.65
C ARG A 497 -7.65 -11.22 -21.35
N THR A 498 -8.69 -10.61 -20.81
CA THR A 498 -9.97 -11.31 -20.66
C THR A 498 -10.58 -11.71 -22.01
N THR A 499 -10.21 -11.01 -23.09
CA THR A 499 -10.74 -11.16 -24.46
C THR A 499 -9.94 -12.10 -25.37
N ASP A 500 -8.74 -12.53 -25.00
CA ASP A 500 -7.92 -13.47 -25.79
C ASP A 500 -7.11 -14.46 -24.91
N SER A 501 -6.37 -15.36 -25.56
CA SER A 501 -5.55 -16.39 -24.90
C SER A 501 -4.04 -16.20 -25.08
N ASN A 502 -3.59 -15.03 -25.59
CA ASN A 502 -2.17 -14.79 -25.80
C ASN A 502 -1.58 -14.24 -24.50
N SER A 503 -0.60 -14.93 -23.93
CA SER A 503 0.09 -14.48 -22.72
C SER A 503 1.23 -13.55 -23.11
N PRO A 504 1.11 -12.21 -23.06
CA PRO A 504 2.29 -11.36 -23.13
C PRO A 504 3.15 -11.59 -21.88
N SER A 505 4.41 -11.19 -21.97
CA SER A 505 5.36 -11.31 -20.88
C SER A 505 5.00 -10.36 -19.73
N PHE A 506 4.53 -9.13 -20.02
CA PHE A 506 4.25 -8.09 -19.01
C PHE A 506 3.03 -7.21 -19.35
N PHE A 507 2.29 -6.79 -18.32
CA PHE A 507 1.22 -5.78 -18.33
C PHE A 507 1.57 -4.64 -17.39
N ARG A 508 1.22 -3.41 -17.78
CA ARG A 508 1.14 -2.27 -16.86
C ARG A 508 -0.32 -1.92 -16.55
N LEU A 509 -0.74 -2.11 -15.32
CA LEU A 509 -2.07 -1.80 -14.79
C LEU A 509 -2.06 -0.36 -14.27
N VAL A 510 -2.70 0.55 -15.01
CA VAL A 510 -2.73 1.98 -14.68
C VAL A 510 -3.91 2.26 -13.76
N LEU A 511 -3.68 3.07 -12.71
CA LEU A 511 -4.76 3.60 -11.87
C LEU A 511 -5.74 4.42 -12.71
N PRO A 512 -7.00 4.63 -12.24
CA PRO A 512 -7.89 5.59 -12.86
C PRO A 512 -7.18 6.95 -13.04
N PRO A 513 -7.39 7.64 -14.18
CA PRO A 513 -6.70 8.90 -14.43
C PRO A 513 -7.06 9.93 -13.36
N GLY A 514 -6.05 10.36 -12.58
CA GLY A 514 -6.17 11.50 -11.67
C GLY A 514 -6.01 12.83 -12.41
N THR A 515 -6.34 13.92 -11.74
CA THR A 515 -6.19 15.27 -12.27
C THR A 515 -4.73 15.71 -12.22
N PRO A 516 -4.18 16.30 -13.32
CA PRO A 516 -2.78 16.72 -13.36
C PRO A 516 -2.44 17.68 -12.23
N THR A 517 -1.36 17.37 -11.50
CA THR A 517 -0.84 18.14 -10.38
C THR A 517 0.57 18.64 -10.72
N PRO A 518 0.71 19.85 -11.30
CA PRO A 518 2.00 20.36 -11.74
C PRO A 518 2.88 20.82 -10.56
N THR A 519 4.19 20.96 -10.78
CA THR A 519 5.09 21.60 -9.82
C THR A 519 4.74 23.08 -9.65
N GLY A 520 4.84 23.59 -8.42
CA GLY A 520 4.54 24.99 -8.16
C GLY A 520 4.28 25.28 -6.69
N THR A 521 3.86 26.50 -6.40
CA THR A 521 3.40 26.92 -5.07
C THR A 521 1.91 27.17 -5.12
N SER A 522 1.19 26.78 -4.06
CA SER A 522 -0.28 26.88 -3.99
C SER A 522 -0.95 26.25 -5.21
N VAL A 523 -0.73 24.96 -5.43
CA VAL A 523 -1.22 24.22 -6.60
C VAL A 523 -2.61 23.63 -6.31
N PRO A 524 -3.70 24.15 -6.90
CA PRO A 524 -5.02 23.57 -6.77
C PRO A 524 -5.25 22.49 -7.84
N THR A 525 -5.99 21.46 -7.46
CA THR A 525 -6.51 20.40 -8.31
C THR A 525 -7.99 20.21 -8.00
N ASP A 526 -8.76 19.94 -9.04
CA ASP A 526 -10.21 19.72 -8.98
C ASP A 526 -10.43 18.27 -9.38
N GLU A 527 -10.83 17.45 -8.40
CA GLU A 527 -11.06 16.02 -8.58
C GLU A 527 -12.51 15.69 -8.94
N GLY A 528 -13.36 16.72 -9.04
CA GLY A 528 -14.76 16.62 -9.43
C GLY A 528 -15.64 15.92 -8.39
N SER A 529 -16.79 15.43 -8.85
CA SER A 529 -17.80 14.83 -7.98
C SER A 529 -17.41 13.42 -7.55
N VAL A 530 -17.36 13.17 -6.24
CA VAL A 530 -17.14 11.84 -5.66
C VAL A 530 -18.15 11.58 -4.54
N GLY A 531 -18.79 10.41 -4.55
CA GLY A 531 -19.78 10.06 -3.54
C GLY A 531 -20.95 11.05 -3.50
N ALA A 532 -21.25 11.57 -2.30
CA ALA A 532 -22.27 12.60 -2.10
C ALA A 532 -21.71 14.05 -2.11
N ALA A 533 -20.40 14.22 -2.32
CA ALA A 533 -19.79 15.52 -2.57
C ALA A 533 -19.95 15.87 -4.06
N SER A 534 -20.57 17.02 -4.34
CA SER A 534 -20.72 17.50 -5.71
C SER A 534 -19.41 17.96 -6.32
N ASP A 535 -18.42 18.24 -5.49
CA ASP A 535 -17.08 18.61 -5.89
C ASP A 535 -16.07 18.33 -4.76
N VAL A 536 -14.87 17.92 -5.10
CA VAL A 536 -13.73 17.74 -4.19
C VAL A 536 -12.53 18.44 -4.83
N THR A 537 -11.89 19.32 -4.05
CA THR A 537 -10.70 20.05 -4.49
C THR A 537 -9.57 19.89 -3.50
N THR A 538 -8.37 19.70 -4.02
CA THR A 538 -7.14 19.56 -3.24
C THR A 538 -6.20 20.71 -3.58
N THR A 539 -5.60 21.35 -2.58
CA THR A 539 -4.65 22.45 -2.77
C THR A 539 -3.37 22.18 -1.99
N PHE A 540 -2.28 21.97 -2.73
CA PHE A 540 -0.95 21.73 -2.17
C PHE A 540 -0.22 23.04 -1.91
N SER A 541 0.38 23.20 -0.73
CA SER A 541 1.19 24.40 -0.43
C SER A 541 2.38 24.55 -1.37
N SER A 542 3.05 23.45 -1.70
CA SER A 542 4.08 23.36 -2.73
C SER A 542 4.17 21.94 -3.29
N VAL A 543 4.40 21.83 -4.59
CA VAL A 543 4.64 20.58 -5.31
C VAL A 543 6.04 20.62 -5.90
N THR A 544 6.89 19.70 -5.46
CA THR A 544 8.29 19.58 -5.86
C THR A 544 8.50 18.61 -7.03
N SER A 545 7.58 17.66 -7.23
CA SER A 545 7.52 16.79 -8.41
C SER A 545 6.10 16.69 -8.93
N SER A 546 5.91 16.94 -10.23
CA SER A 546 4.60 16.84 -10.87
C SER A 546 4.08 15.41 -10.88
N GLY A 547 2.76 15.27 -10.90
CA GLY A 547 2.07 13.98 -10.88
C GLY A 547 0.57 14.17 -11.16
N THR A 548 -0.25 13.33 -10.54
CA THR A 548 -1.71 13.38 -10.61
C THR A 548 -2.31 13.17 -9.23
N THR A 549 -3.44 13.82 -8.95
CA THR A 549 -4.20 13.68 -7.71
C THR A 549 -5.58 13.11 -8.01
N SER A 550 -6.09 12.24 -7.17
CA SER A 550 -7.40 11.62 -7.36
C SER A 550 -8.07 11.33 -6.03
N VAL A 551 -9.40 11.22 -6.09
CA VAL A 551 -10.25 10.97 -4.93
C VAL A 551 -11.13 9.76 -5.23
N SER A 552 -11.22 8.83 -4.28
CA SER A 552 -12.14 7.70 -4.32
C SER A 552 -13.03 7.67 -3.09
N LEU A 553 -14.17 6.99 -3.21
CA LEU A 553 -15.10 6.78 -2.10
C LEU A 553 -14.67 5.55 -1.30
N ILE A 554 -14.73 5.63 0.02
CA ILE A 554 -14.47 4.50 0.93
C ILE A 554 -15.62 4.25 1.90
N ASP A 555 -15.66 3.06 2.49
CA ASP A 555 -16.49 2.82 3.67
C ASP A 555 -15.93 3.64 4.86
N PRO A 556 -16.77 4.38 5.60
CA PRO A 556 -16.30 5.19 6.72
C PRO A 556 -15.59 4.41 7.84
N ASN A 557 -15.85 3.11 7.97
CA ASN A 557 -15.15 2.27 8.96
C ASN A 557 -13.69 2.01 8.56
N TRP A 558 -13.35 2.11 7.27
CA TRP A 558 -11.96 1.97 6.81
C TRP A 558 -11.11 3.17 7.17
N ALA A 559 -11.73 4.35 7.31
CA ALA A 559 -11.02 5.55 7.69
C ALA A 559 -10.53 5.54 9.16
N GLY A 560 -11.01 4.59 9.96
CA GLY A 560 -10.73 4.48 11.39
C GLY A 560 -11.99 4.61 12.24
N GLN A 561 -11.88 4.30 13.53
CA GLN A 561 -13.02 4.41 14.43
C GLN A 561 -13.40 5.88 14.64
N LEU A 562 -14.68 6.21 14.42
CA LEU A 562 -15.20 7.55 14.71
C LEU A 562 -14.98 7.90 16.19
N PRO A 563 -14.59 9.16 16.50
CA PRO A 563 -14.52 9.64 17.87
C PRO A 563 -15.86 9.45 18.60
N PRO A 564 -15.86 9.17 19.92
CA PRO A 564 -17.09 9.05 20.69
C PRO A 564 -18.02 10.24 20.50
N GLY A 565 -19.29 9.95 20.18
CA GLY A 565 -20.28 10.99 19.93
C GLY A 565 -20.18 11.62 18.54
N PHE A 566 -19.52 11.00 17.56
CA PHE A 566 -19.66 11.35 16.14
C PHE A 566 -20.47 10.29 15.39
N GLN A 567 -21.16 10.73 14.34
CA GLN A 567 -21.80 9.90 13.34
C GLN A 567 -21.53 10.49 11.95
N ILE A 568 -21.60 9.68 10.89
CA ILE A 568 -21.40 10.19 9.53
C ILE A 568 -22.49 11.22 9.20
N ALA A 569 -22.10 12.32 8.55
CA ALA A 569 -22.99 13.44 8.31
C ALA A 569 -24.11 13.13 7.28
N GLY A 570 -23.85 12.20 6.36
CA GLY A 570 -24.73 11.74 5.27
C GLY A 570 -24.23 10.44 4.66
N ALA A 571 -24.87 9.95 3.59
CA ALA A 571 -24.40 8.74 2.89
C ALA A 571 -23.17 9.04 2.03
N ASN A 572 -22.24 8.09 1.89
CA ASN A 572 -21.10 8.17 0.97
C ASN A 572 -20.22 9.43 1.18
N LEU A 573 -19.87 9.71 2.44
CA LEU A 573 -19.03 10.87 2.83
C LEU A 573 -17.76 10.44 3.57
N ALA A 574 -17.07 9.44 3.04
CA ALA A 574 -15.71 9.08 3.44
C ALA A 574 -14.87 8.88 2.19
N PHE A 575 -13.64 9.40 2.20
CA PHE A 575 -12.86 9.64 1.00
C PHE A 575 -11.39 9.24 1.19
N GLU A 576 -10.84 8.64 0.14
CA GLU A 576 -9.42 8.44 -0.07
C GLU A 576 -8.95 9.41 -1.16
N VAL A 577 -8.20 10.42 -0.76
CA VAL A 577 -7.42 11.34 -1.60
C VAL A 577 -5.97 10.85 -1.68
N TYR A 578 -5.46 10.65 -2.88
CA TYR A 578 -4.06 10.27 -3.06
C TYR A 578 -3.44 11.02 -4.23
N THR A 579 -2.11 11.15 -4.19
CA THR A 579 -1.34 11.82 -5.22
C THR A 579 -0.09 11.06 -5.56
N THR A 580 0.33 11.15 -6.82
CA THR A 580 1.65 10.69 -7.29
C THR A 580 2.69 11.81 -7.26
N SER A 581 2.28 13.03 -6.89
CA SER A 581 3.15 14.18 -6.75
C SER A 581 3.93 14.19 -5.44
N ASN A 582 5.20 14.60 -5.49
CA ASN A 582 5.92 14.97 -4.27
C ASN A 582 5.50 16.38 -3.85
N TYR A 583 5.06 16.54 -2.61
CA TYR A 583 4.56 17.80 -2.08
C TYR A 583 5.12 18.06 -0.68
N THR A 584 5.03 19.31 -0.22
CA THR A 584 5.31 19.68 1.17
C THR A 584 4.01 19.98 1.90
N SER A 585 3.90 19.52 3.15
CA SER A 585 2.79 19.91 4.03
C SER A 585 2.74 21.42 4.29
N PRO A 586 1.57 22.01 4.55
CA PRO A 586 0.26 21.36 4.62
C PRO A 586 -0.40 21.21 3.24
N VAL A 587 -1.44 20.38 3.19
CA VAL A 587 -2.41 20.30 2.09
C VAL A 587 -3.78 20.75 2.60
N THR A 588 -4.56 21.40 1.73
CA THR A 588 -5.95 21.75 2.00
C THR A 588 -6.87 20.94 1.11
N VAL A 589 -7.84 20.25 1.70
CA VAL A 589 -8.84 19.47 0.96
C VAL A 589 -10.22 20.02 1.28
N CYS A 590 -10.99 20.36 0.24
CA CYS A 590 -12.31 20.96 0.36
C CYS A 590 -13.37 20.07 -0.30
N PHE A 591 -14.51 19.94 0.37
CA PHE A 591 -15.65 19.14 -0.06
C PHE A 591 -16.88 20.02 -0.22
N THR A 592 -17.49 20.02 -1.40
CA THR A 592 -18.76 20.71 -1.66
C THR A 592 -19.92 19.76 -1.42
N LEU A 593 -20.68 19.98 -0.35
CA LEU A 593 -21.66 19.04 0.21
C LEU A 593 -23.10 19.47 -0.06
N SER A 594 -23.42 19.73 -1.33
CA SER A 594 -24.72 20.23 -1.78
C SER A 594 -25.91 19.37 -1.34
N SER A 595 -25.67 18.07 -1.13
CA SER A 595 -26.67 17.08 -0.70
C SER A 595 -27.05 17.17 0.79
N LEU A 596 -26.21 17.80 1.63
CA LEU A 596 -26.51 17.97 3.06
C LEU A 596 -27.54 19.07 3.30
N SER A 597 -28.41 18.87 4.29
CA SER A 597 -29.25 19.95 4.81
C SER A 597 -28.39 21.05 5.43
N ASP A 598 -28.91 22.28 5.50
CA ASP A 598 -28.16 23.41 6.10
C ASP A 598 -27.79 23.12 7.56
N ALA A 599 -28.66 22.42 8.27
CA ALA A 599 -28.43 21.95 9.63
C ALA A 599 -27.24 20.98 9.71
N ASP A 600 -27.25 19.97 8.84
CA ASP A 600 -26.23 18.92 8.83
C ASP A 600 -24.88 19.47 8.37
N PHE A 601 -24.89 20.37 7.39
CA PHE A 601 -23.69 21.07 6.94
C PHE A 601 -23.12 21.97 8.05
N ALA A 602 -23.96 22.70 8.79
CA ALA A 602 -23.51 23.51 9.91
C ALA A 602 -22.84 22.66 11.00
N ALA A 603 -23.36 21.45 11.24
CA ALA A 603 -22.82 20.49 12.20
C ALA A 603 -21.61 19.69 11.67
N ALA A 604 -21.43 19.58 10.36
CA ALA A 604 -20.40 18.78 9.73
C ALA A 604 -18.97 19.20 10.12
N ARG A 605 -18.09 18.20 10.21
CA ARG A 605 -16.66 18.28 10.44
C ARG A 605 -15.95 17.35 9.48
N VAL A 606 -14.76 17.76 9.05
CA VAL A 606 -13.84 16.88 8.34
C VAL A 606 -12.94 16.23 9.37
N LEU A 607 -13.11 14.92 9.55
CA LEU A 607 -12.20 14.11 10.33
C LEU A 607 -11.14 13.52 9.40
N HIS A 608 -9.89 13.48 9.85
CA HIS A 608 -8.77 12.90 9.12
C HIS A 608 -8.03 11.93 10.03
N ASN A 609 -7.62 10.77 9.48
CA ASN A 609 -6.82 9.82 10.24
C ASN A 609 -5.35 10.17 10.11
N ASN A 610 -4.72 10.48 11.24
CA ASN A 610 -3.30 10.87 11.30
C ASN A 610 -2.38 9.69 11.67
N GLY A 611 -2.84 8.45 11.52
CA GLY A 611 -2.14 7.23 11.91
C GLY A 611 -2.39 6.80 13.36
N ASN A 612 -3.00 7.65 14.19
CA ASN A 612 -3.44 7.31 15.55
C ASN A 612 -4.97 7.34 15.72
N GLY A 613 -5.70 7.41 14.60
CA GLY A 613 -7.16 7.51 14.56
C GLY A 613 -7.67 8.84 14.02
N LEU A 614 -9.01 8.92 13.88
CA LEU A 614 -9.70 10.07 13.29
C LEU A 614 -9.70 11.29 14.23
N VAL A 615 -9.20 12.42 13.72
CA VAL A 615 -9.18 13.72 14.41
C VAL A 615 -9.86 14.80 13.58
N ASP A 616 -10.54 15.74 14.23
CA ASP A 616 -11.19 16.88 13.54
C ASP A 616 -10.11 17.87 13.03
N VAL A 617 -10.05 18.02 11.70
CA VAL A 617 -9.10 18.90 11.00
C VAL A 617 -9.81 19.99 10.21
N THR A 618 -11.08 20.25 10.52
CA THR A 618 -11.88 21.28 9.85
C THR A 618 -11.22 22.65 9.96
N SER A 619 -10.82 23.25 8.84
CA SER A 619 -10.16 24.57 8.80
C SER A 619 -11.12 25.70 8.42
N SER A 620 -12.11 25.44 7.56
CA SER A 620 -13.10 26.45 7.16
C SER A 620 -14.43 25.84 6.71
N LYS A 621 -15.48 26.66 6.72
CA LYS A 621 -16.81 26.34 6.18
C LYS A 621 -17.40 27.57 5.49
N ASP A 622 -17.94 27.37 4.30
CA ASP A 622 -18.78 28.33 3.60
C ASP A 622 -20.19 27.75 3.46
N ALA A 623 -21.15 28.32 4.22
CA ALA A 623 -22.54 27.89 4.21
C ALA A 623 -23.28 28.25 2.90
N THR A 624 -22.76 29.20 2.12
CA THR A 624 -23.39 29.63 0.86
C THR A 624 -23.17 28.60 -0.23
N THR A 625 -21.93 28.15 -0.38
CA THR A 625 -21.53 27.12 -1.35
C THR A 625 -21.65 25.70 -0.79
N LYS A 626 -21.86 25.56 0.52
CA LYS A 626 -21.77 24.29 1.26
C LYS A 626 -20.41 23.62 1.11
N THR A 627 -19.35 24.43 1.11
CA THR A 627 -17.97 23.95 1.04
C THR A 627 -17.38 23.85 2.44
N ILE A 628 -16.87 22.69 2.82
CA ILE A 628 -16.13 22.48 4.07
C ILE A 628 -14.70 22.06 3.73
N CYS A 629 -13.71 22.69 4.36
CA CYS A 629 -12.30 22.41 4.11
C CYS A 629 -11.57 21.88 5.34
N ALA A 630 -10.54 21.09 5.10
CA ALA A 630 -9.57 20.63 6.07
C ALA A 630 -8.16 21.09 5.67
N THR A 631 -7.32 21.39 6.65
CA THR A 631 -5.88 21.66 6.41
C THR A 631 -5.07 20.71 7.29
N THR A 632 -4.27 19.86 6.66
CA THR A 632 -3.62 18.71 7.29
C THR A 632 -2.22 18.49 6.70
N PRO A 633 -1.27 17.84 7.42
CA PRO A 633 0.02 17.49 6.86
C PRO A 633 -0.04 16.34 5.84
N SER A 634 -1.09 15.52 5.86
CA SER A 634 -1.27 14.31 5.04
C SER A 634 -2.60 14.37 4.27
N LEU A 635 -2.70 13.60 3.18
CA LEU A 635 -3.93 13.49 2.41
C LEU A 635 -4.95 12.63 3.16
N SER A 636 -4.82 11.31 3.19
CA SER A 636 -5.96 10.44 3.52
C SER A 636 -5.81 9.57 4.75
N PRO A 637 -6.91 8.96 5.22
CA PRO A 637 -8.33 9.13 4.80
C PRO A 637 -9.02 10.37 5.38
N PHE A 638 -10.14 10.79 4.78
CA PHE A 638 -11.06 11.80 5.32
C PHE A 638 -12.49 11.28 5.50
N VAL A 639 -13.17 11.74 6.55
CA VAL A 639 -14.58 11.44 6.83
C VAL A 639 -15.34 12.71 7.16
N ILE A 640 -16.49 12.93 6.52
CA ILE A 640 -17.40 14.00 6.93
C ILE A 640 -18.37 13.45 7.96
N ALA A 641 -18.14 13.84 9.22
CA ALA A 641 -18.93 13.42 10.36
C ALA A 641 -19.55 14.62 11.07
N LYS A 642 -20.53 14.37 11.92
CA LYS A 642 -21.16 15.36 12.79
C LYS A 642 -21.44 14.77 14.17
N PRO A 643 -21.44 15.57 15.23
CA PRO A 643 -22.00 15.13 16.50
C PRO A 643 -23.50 14.86 16.40
N PRO A 644 -24.10 14.05 17.30
CA PRO A 644 -25.54 13.93 17.38
C PRO A 644 -26.16 15.26 17.80
N TYR A 645 -27.36 15.49 17.31
CA TYR A 645 -28.18 16.61 17.70
C TYR A 645 -28.63 16.48 19.16
N GLN A 646 -28.49 17.56 19.92
CA GLN A 646 -29.02 17.72 21.25
C GLN A 646 -29.87 18.99 21.31
N ALA A 647 -31.14 18.81 21.65
CA ALA A 647 -32.08 19.90 21.85
C ALA A 647 -32.19 20.19 23.36
N THR A 648 -31.91 21.43 23.73
CA THR A 648 -31.95 21.89 25.13
C THR A 648 -33.19 22.75 25.35
N ILE A 649 -33.96 22.43 26.38
CA ILE A 649 -35.15 23.19 26.78
C ILE A 649 -34.77 24.61 27.17
N GLN A 650 -35.58 25.57 26.73
CA GLN A 650 -35.45 26.99 27.00
C GLN A 650 -36.57 27.47 27.93
N PRO A 651 -36.44 28.66 28.55
CA PRO A 651 -37.46 29.20 29.43
C PRO A 651 -38.89 29.11 28.84
N PRO A 652 -39.89 28.71 29.65
CA PRO A 652 -39.86 28.61 31.10
C PRO A 652 -39.14 27.35 31.61
N ILE A 653 -38.16 27.58 32.48
CA ILE A 653 -37.47 26.59 33.31
C ILE A 653 -37.50 27.15 34.73
N ASN A 654 -37.56 26.29 35.74
CA ASN A 654 -37.54 26.76 37.12
C ASN A 654 -36.16 27.38 37.46
N ALA A 655 -36.12 28.18 38.51
CA ALA A 655 -34.87 28.80 38.98
C ALA A 655 -33.82 27.77 39.42
N ASP A 656 -34.24 26.55 39.76
CA ASP A 656 -33.36 25.40 40.07
C ASP A 656 -32.83 24.67 38.82
N GLY A 657 -33.12 25.20 37.62
CA GLY A 657 -32.72 24.61 36.34
C GLY A 657 -33.58 23.43 35.89
N SER A 658 -34.56 23.00 36.69
CA SER A 658 -35.46 21.91 36.30
C SER A 658 -36.40 22.35 35.20
N SER A 659 -36.67 21.43 34.27
CA SER A 659 -37.59 21.69 33.17
C SER A 659 -39.06 21.61 33.60
N VAL A 660 -39.40 21.21 34.84
CA VAL A 660 -40.76 20.94 35.33
C VAL A 660 -41.49 22.22 35.77
N PHE A 661 -42.04 22.98 34.83
CA PHE A 661 -42.78 24.21 35.14
C PHE A 661 -44.29 23.99 35.26
N THR A 662 -44.97 24.90 35.98
CA THR A 662 -46.44 24.87 36.15
C THR A 662 -47.15 25.71 35.11
N VAL A 663 -48.15 25.13 34.44
CA VAL A 663 -49.02 25.81 33.47
C VAL A 663 -50.41 25.97 34.08
N LYS A 664 -50.93 27.20 34.13
CA LYS A 664 -52.34 27.47 34.43
C LYS A 664 -53.13 27.32 33.14
N ARG A 665 -54.30 26.66 33.18
CA ARG A 665 -55.16 26.32 32.00
C ARG A 665 -55.00 27.29 30.83
N GLY A 666 -54.66 26.77 29.66
CA GLY A 666 -54.46 27.57 28.44
C GLY A 666 -53.37 26.99 27.55
N VAL A 667 -52.21 27.63 27.51
CA VAL A 667 -51.11 27.30 26.60
C VAL A 667 -49.84 26.96 27.39
N ALA A 668 -49.21 25.83 27.07
CA ALA A 668 -47.90 25.46 27.60
C ALA A 668 -46.80 25.81 26.58
N PRO A 669 -45.97 26.84 26.82
CA PRO A 669 -44.89 27.21 25.92
C PRO A 669 -43.71 26.24 26.11
N ILE A 670 -43.40 25.45 25.09
CA ILE A 670 -42.26 24.54 25.04
C ILE A 670 -41.28 25.08 24.01
N LYS A 671 -40.06 25.39 24.43
CA LYS A 671 -39.04 25.95 23.55
C LYS A 671 -37.76 25.14 23.60
N PHE A 672 -37.14 24.87 22.46
CA PHE A 672 -35.85 24.20 22.40
C PHE A 672 -34.85 24.98 21.54
N THR A 673 -33.61 25.12 22.01
CA THR A 673 -32.47 25.42 21.13
C THR A 673 -31.83 24.11 20.70
N LEU A 674 -31.23 24.09 19.51
CA LEU A 674 -30.52 22.94 19.01
C LEU A 674 -29.01 23.15 19.03
N ALA A 675 -28.26 22.11 19.40
CA ALA A 675 -26.82 22.04 19.22
C ALA A 675 -26.44 20.69 18.62
N ALA A 676 -25.29 20.61 17.94
CA ALA A 676 -24.63 19.37 17.60
C ALA A 676 -23.32 19.33 18.40
N GLY A 677 -23.25 18.52 19.46
CA GLY A 677 -22.15 18.59 20.42
C GLY A 677 -22.08 19.97 21.08
N ALA A 678 -20.92 20.62 21.04
CA ALA A 678 -20.72 21.95 21.61
C ALA A 678 -21.21 23.11 20.70
N PHE A 679 -21.74 22.82 19.52
CA PHE A 679 -21.98 23.82 18.48
C PHE A 679 -23.47 24.16 18.33
N PRO A 680 -23.90 25.42 18.52
CA PRO A 680 -25.28 25.84 18.29
C PRO A 680 -25.69 25.68 16.83
N VAL A 681 -26.95 25.27 16.58
CA VAL A 681 -27.51 25.09 15.24
C VAL A 681 -28.74 25.98 15.09
N CYS A 682 -28.66 26.95 14.17
CA CYS A 682 -29.74 27.90 13.88
C CYS A 682 -30.58 27.52 12.64
N ALA A 683 -29.98 26.78 11.71
CA ALA A 683 -30.72 26.14 10.63
C ALA A 683 -31.41 24.90 11.19
N LEU A 684 -32.63 25.06 11.67
CA LEU A 684 -33.32 24.02 12.43
C LEU A 684 -33.94 22.96 11.49
N PRO A 685 -33.53 21.68 11.57
CA PRO A 685 -34.12 20.62 10.75
C PRO A 685 -35.60 20.38 11.09
N PRO A 686 -36.39 19.77 10.19
CA PRO A 686 -37.77 19.39 10.50
C PRO A 686 -37.85 18.52 11.75
N ALA A 687 -38.72 18.91 12.67
CA ALA A 687 -38.87 18.25 13.97
C ALA A 687 -40.29 17.76 14.18
N THR A 688 -40.41 16.67 14.94
CA THR A 688 -41.70 16.18 15.44
C THR A 688 -41.70 16.15 16.96
N ILE A 689 -42.89 16.11 17.56
CA ILE A 689 -43.05 16.10 19.01
C ILE A 689 -43.79 14.84 19.45
N ALA A 690 -43.46 14.34 20.63
CA ALA A 690 -44.25 13.33 21.31
C ALA A 690 -44.58 13.78 22.73
N VAL A 691 -45.87 13.76 23.09
CA VAL A 691 -46.35 14.14 24.43
C VAL A 691 -46.78 12.87 25.17
N THR A 692 -46.24 12.67 26.36
CA THR A 692 -46.52 11.50 27.20
C THR A 692 -46.90 11.96 28.60
N ARG A 693 -48.05 11.52 29.11
CA ARG A 693 -48.43 11.79 30.50
C ARG A 693 -47.71 10.81 31.42
N THR A 694 -46.85 11.32 32.29
CA THR A 694 -45.97 10.54 33.17
C THR A 694 -46.50 10.40 34.60
N ALA A 695 -47.47 11.23 35.02
CA ALA A 695 -48.14 11.08 36.32
C ALA A 695 -49.57 11.66 36.31
N GLY A 696 -50.50 11.00 37.04
CA GLY A 696 -51.94 11.33 37.13
C GLY A 696 -52.83 10.07 37.04
N ALA A 697 -54.16 10.24 36.94
CA ALA A 697 -55.13 9.13 36.96
C ALA A 697 -55.08 8.16 35.74
N SER A 698 -54.35 8.52 34.68
CA SER A 698 -54.05 7.65 33.53
C SER A 698 -52.74 8.08 32.87
N THR A 699 -51.74 7.19 32.85
CA THR A 699 -50.42 7.39 32.21
C THR A 699 -50.44 6.82 30.79
N GLY A 700 -49.79 7.48 29.84
CA GLY A 700 -49.73 7.01 28.45
C GLY A 700 -49.37 8.09 27.44
N SER A 701 -49.14 7.68 26.19
CA SER A 701 -48.95 8.61 25.07
C SER A 701 -50.24 9.38 24.81
N VAL A 702 -50.14 10.70 24.67
CA VAL A 702 -51.25 11.55 24.25
C VAL A 702 -50.94 12.04 22.84
N ASN A 703 -51.77 11.64 21.87
CA ASN A 703 -51.63 12.08 20.49
C ASN A 703 -52.28 13.47 20.32
N GLU A 704 -51.51 14.51 20.65
CA GLU A 704 -51.93 15.91 20.53
C GLU A 704 -51.36 16.50 19.24
N SER A 705 -52.21 16.71 18.24
CA SER A 705 -51.89 17.49 17.03
C SER A 705 -52.29 18.96 17.16
N THR A 706 -52.79 19.38 18.33
CA THR A 706 -53.45 20.68 18.50
C THR A 706 -52.47 21.76 18.93
N TYR A 707 -52.05 22.58 17.97
CA TYR A 707 -51.16 23.72 18.15
C TYR A 707 -51.96 25.04 18.04
N VAL A 708 -51.63 26.03 18.86
CA VAL A 708 -52.36 27.32 18.92
C VAL A 708 -51.99 28.24 17.74
N ALA A 709 -50.91 27.94 17.02
CA ALA A 709 -50.52 28.62 15.79
C ALA A 709 -50.22 27.59 14.67
N PRO A 710 -49.96 28.00 13.42
CA PRO A 710 -49.45 27.10 12.39
C PRO A 710 -47.96 26.75 12.61
N ALA A 711 -47.54 25.55 12.25
CA ALA A 711 -46.13 25.14 12.27
C ALA A 711 -45.37 25.75 11.08
N ASP A 712 -44.08 26.04 11.27
CA ASP A 712 -43.19 26.54 10.21
C ASP A 712 -42.41 25.39 9.55
N THR A 713 -42.02 24.37 10.32
CA THR A 713 -41.28 23.19 9.81
C THR A 713 -41.68 21.90 10.50
N GLY A 714 -41.67 20.80 9.74
CA GLY A 714 -42.14 19.50 10.23
C GLY A 714 -43.65 19.49 10.49
N SER A 715 -44.12 18.56 11.33
CA SER A 715 -45.55 18.45 11.61
C SER A 715 -46.05 19.31 12.77
N ASN A 716 -45.17 19.92 13.59
CA ASN A 716 -45.62 20.49 14.86
C ASN A 716 -44.90 21.74 15.41
N PHE A 717 -43.73 22.19 14.92
CA PHE A 717 -43.00 23.32 15.55
C PHE A 717 -43.05 24.61 14.72
N ARG A 718 -43.12 25.76 15.40
CA ARG A 718 -42.77 27.09 14.84
C ARG A 718 -41.29 27.35 15.07
N ILE A 719 -40.64 28.09 14.18
CA ILE A 719 -39.26 28.54 14.35
C ILE A 719 -39.28 30.03 14.70
N ASP A 720 -38.60 30.40 15.78
CA ASP A 720 -38.43 31.79 16.17
C ASP A 720 -37.04 31.99 16.77
N SER A 721 -36.26 32.92 16.23
CA SER A 721 -34.96 33.32 16.80
C SER A 721 -34.01 32.15 17.09
N CYS A 722 -33.85 31.21 16.13
CA CYS A 722 -33.09 29.96 16.26
C CYS A 722 -33.62 28.95 17.31
N GLN A 723 -34.90 29.04 17.66
CA GLN A 723 -35.54 28.11 18.60
C GLN A 723 -36.73 27.41 17.97
N TYR A 724 -36.90 26.14 18.29
CA TYR A 724 -38.17 25.47 18.13
C TYR A 724 -39.14 25.98 19.19
N VAL A 725 -40.30 26.45 18.78
CA VAL A 725 -41.37 26.93 19.64
C VAL A 725 -42.62 26.09 19.42
N TYR A 726 -43.09 25.45 20.48
CA TYR A 726 -44.32 24.67 20.51
C TYR A 726 -45.22 25.16 21.65
N ASN A 727 -46.29 25.84 21.27
CA ASN A 727 -47.31 26.34 22.18
C ASN A 727 -48.43 25.29 22.28
N LEU A 728 -48.22 24.27 23.09
CA LEU A 728 -49.15 23.17 23.27
C LEU A 728 -50.47 23.68 23.87
N ASN A 729 -51.59 23.37 23.23
CA ASN A 729 -52.91 23.64 23.79
C ASN A 729 -53.17 22.68 24.97
N SER A 730 -53.17 23.20 26.19
CA SER A 730 -53.42 22.39 27.39
C SER A 730 -54.91 22.22 27.70
N GLY A 731 -55.82 22.82 26.93
CA GLY A 731 -57.25 22.81 27.21
C GLY A 731 -57.91 21.42 27.14
N GLY A 732 -57.34 20.50 26.35
CA GLY A 732 -57.76 19.10 26.26
C GLY A 732 -57.07 18.15 27.25
N LEU A 733 -56.06 18.64 27.98
CA LEU A 733 -55.22 17.84 28.88
C LEU A 733 -55.75 17.89 30.33
N GLY A 734 -55.88 16.72 30.96
CA GLY A 734 -56.23 16.62 32.38
C GLY A 734 -55.10 17.05 33.33
N VAL A 735 -55.41 17.23 34.60
CA VAL A 735 -54.42 17.53 35.67
C VAL A 735 -53.35 16.43 35.73
N GLY A 736 -52.06 16.77 35.64
CA GLY A 736 -50.99 15.77 35.61
C GLY A 736 -49.61 16.32 35.26
N THR A 737 -48.62 15.42 35.23
CA THR A 737 -47.26 15.72 34.75
C THR A 737 -47.07 15.12 33.35
N TYR A 738 -46.50 15.90 32.46
CA TYR A 738 -46.36 15.59 31.04
C TYR A 738 -44.92 15.76 30.59
N ARG A 739 -44.39 14.74 29.91
CA ARG A 739 -43.10 14.76 29.21
C ARG A 739 -43.34 15.09 27.74
N VAL A 740 -42.51 15.96 27.20
CA VAL A 740 -42.53 16.40 25.80
C VAL A 740 -41.16 16.10 25.20
N ASP A 741 -41.13 15.23 24.20
CA ASP A 741 -39.92 14.87 23.47
C ASP A 741 -39.90 15.54 22.10
N ILE A 742 -38.82 16.25 21.79
CA ILE A 742 -38.52 16.69 20.43
C ILE A 742 -37.73 15.58 19.72
N LYS A 743 -38.15 15.25 18.49
CA LYS A 743 -37.63 14.12 17.73
C LYS A 743 -37.22 14.50 16.32
N PHE A 744 -36.08 13.98 15.88
CA PHE A 744 -35.61 14.02 14.50
C PHE A 744 -35.58 12.60 13.93
N SER A 745 -36.25 12.37 12.80
CA SER A 745 -36.37 11.04 12.18
C SER A 745 -36.75 9.92 13.17
N GLY A 746 -37.62 10.25 14.15
CA GLY A 746 -38.10 9.32 15.19
C GLY A 746 -37.22 9.20 16.45
N GLN A 747 -35.98 9.70 16.43
CA GLN A 747 -35.06 9.68 17.58
C GLN A 747 -35.29 10.88 18.50
N VAL A 748 -35.33 10.66 19.81
CA VAL A 748 -35.46 11.74 20.81
C VAL A 748 -34.13 12.47 20.92
N VAL A 749 -34.14 13.77 20.62
CA VAL A 749 -32.94 14.64 20.68
C VAL A 749 -33.00 15.62 21.85
N GLY A 750 -34.15 15.76 22.51
CA GLY A 750 -34.32 16.57 23.70
C GLY A 750 -35.66 16.35 24.37
N THR A 751 -35.75 16.70 25.65
CA THR A 751 -36.95 16.47 26.47
C THR A 751 -37.23 17.68 27.37
N ALA A 752 -38.51 18.00 27.52
CA ALA A 752 -39.04 18.93 28.52
C ALA A 752 -40.14 18.24 29.34
N THR A 753 -40.44 18.74 30.53
CA THR A 753 -41.55 18.23 31.35
C THR A 753 -42.38 19.38 31.87
N PHE A 754 -43.70 19.28 31.96
CA PHE A 754 -44.51 20.34 32.57
C PHE A 754 -45.63 19.75 33.41
N LYS A 755 -46.19 20.55 34.32
CA LYS A 755 -47.29 20.18 35.20
C LYS A 755 -48.52 21.04 34.93
N LEU A 756 -49.67 20.37 34.76
CA LEU A 756 -50.98 21.00 34.72
C LEU A 756 -51.68 20.78 36.07
N ASN A 757 -52.08 21.88 36.70
CA ASN A 757 -52.79 21.91 37.98
C ASN A 757 -54.27 22.25 37.81
#